data_AF-A0AAE4BKL7-F1
#
_entry.id   AF-A0AAE4BKL7-F1
#
_cell.length_a   1.000
_cell.length_b   1.000
_cell.length_c   1.000
_cell.angle_alpha   90.00
_cell.angle_beta   90.00
_cell.angle_gamma   90.00
#
_symmetry.space_group_name_H-M   'P 1'
#
loop_
_entity.id
_entity.type
_entity.pdbx_description
1 polymer ?
#
loop_
_entity_poly.entity_id
_entity_poly.type
_entity_poly.pdbx_seq_one_letter_code
_entity_poly.pdbx_strand_id
1 'polypeptide(L)'
;MNRHATILLTMSALLASCARHTATMPGAAPEAAPAPGTTPVTAQPGRSQPVHPLGLVTVNFSGLTAPSGPEVSASVPGGLTGSGLADLGSIQLRAASSGTFTTGTRGVDGVRYLYATFLVRNATAAGTAYTTPRQNLTLIAASTPSTLNNTPFSSLKRFDGSDADPTIAPLIQPTTGLTFDPRTGRPGLLSGAQDLQVYAENEVAGISGVTRAFPFGFVTRNRTRTDSRTLNANPGSSAFDGVVTVALKLPLQANVADDPYTFNMTFAVVDDSLTRVTESPEEQVGGDVAARATALGAQVAVLCGSTYSGTPLFIGSATTAGAPGTRAAHIGGDVALKSLPTAYAATGNTTLSTNSASGLGRFYSVYPPTPGGATPTLTFTGNGSARGGILNMNADGSFAFTSRAGDGAGATLTRNAADTFTFSGGTPTADTLRYGLNTSTGCTGSNQAAPVNVNGRVWFVNGAGGSGDGRQSTPFNTVSAAQTASGPNDLIYIASGTYSQPTTFTLKNAQATVGAGTALIVNGSTLLPAATAPLLQVTGGAGVTLASNNTLTGLSVQGSTDGITGTNFGTLNGTLTQVRASNGLALNLKNGAVNLTATRLDATNAATNGRGVNLEQVGGTLTVTGSGSAGSGGTIQTAASAGNIGIHLQPDTANLTVNLNRMVVQQNHVGVQFTPFGTASTGTLSLSVQDSSFQNNTASSVYLNPTGNTSNTYLIRNNSFTHAGTGNGVTYEAQRPTGSTSVDHGRIQNNTLSLSTSGNANPIDLAQRVAGSARFEVSGNTITSYGLYGMQFRTMDGAARMDVILTNNNVSSPAHPNNLDGIALTSSTTSGQGNFLCVKPIGNTSVAPNPAPISGFRLRQLLGSTFQIDTAAPSSAGVTAVNNGSTVRLSGTFAPVAGTCQAPN
;
A
#
# COMPACT_ATOMS: atom_id res chain seq x y z
N MET A 1 -51.81 -18.96 -58.40
CA MET A 1 -52.65 -17.80 -57.99
C MET A 1 -51.79 -16.87 -57.16
N ASN A 2 -51.53 -15.68 -57.72
CA ASN A 2 -51.14 -14.38 -57.14
C ASN A 2 -50.15 -14.29 -55.96
N ARG A 3 -49.10 -13.47 -55.93
CA ARG A 3 -48.42 -12.53 -56.86
C ARG A 3 -47.08 -12.18 -56.16
N HIS A 4 -45.90 -12.43 -56.78
CA HIS A 4 -44.93 -11.44 -57.31
C HIS A 4 -44.04 -10.75 -56.25
N ALA A 5 -42.72 -10.56 -56.36
CA ALA A 5 -41.67 -10.83 -57.35
C ALA A 5 -40.29 -10.66 -56.62
N THR A 6 -39.26 -11.53 -56.73
CA THR A 6 -38.29 -11.71 -57.85
C THR A 6 -37.47 -10.42 -58.08
N ILE A 7 -36.25 -10.20 -57.57
CA ILE A 7 -34.92 -10.82 -57.82
C ILE A 7 -34.68 -11.20 -59.30
N LEU A 8 -33.99 -10.32 -60.04
CA LEU A 8 -33.27 -10.61 -61.28
C LEU A 8 -31.97 -9.76 -61.23
N LEU A 9 -30.76 -10.33 -61.17
CA LEU A 9 -29.97 -11.06 -62.18
C LEU A 9 -29.13 -10.13 -63.07
N THR A 10 -27.84 -10.48 -63.21
CA THR A 10 -26.89 -10.36 -64.35
C THR A 10 -25.53 -9.90 -63.79
N MET A 11 -24.51 -10.75 -63.56
CA MET A 11 -23.81 -11.67 -64.47
C MET A 11 -23.22 -10.97 -65.70
N SER A 12 -21.92 -10.69 -65.67
CA SER A 12 -21.02 -10.72 -66.83
C SER A 12 -19.57 -10.76 -66.37
N ALA A 13 -18.92 -11.88 -66.71
CA ALA A 13 -17.51 -12.18 -66.51
C ALA A 13 -16.65 -11.63 -67.65
N LEU A 14 -15.32 -11.73 -67.44
CA LEU A 14 -14.20 -11.82 -68.40
C LEU A 14 -13.22 -10.64 -68.39
N LEU A 15 -12.04 -10.88 -67.80
CA LEU A 15 -10.75 -10.94 -68.52
C LEU A 15 -9.63 -11.34 -67.53
N ALA A 16 -8.84 -12.33 -67.92
CA ALA A 16 -7.67 -12.82 -67.20
C ALA A 16 -6.40 -12.14 -67.74
N SER A 17 -5.50 -11.70 -66.85
CA SER A 17 -4.06 -11.68 -67.14
C SER A 17 -3.23 -11.68 -65.85
N CYS A 18 -2.28 -12.60 -65.79
CA CYS A 18 -1.31 -12.81 -64.71
C CYS A 18 -0.42 -11.59 -64.42
N ALA A 19 -0.24 -11.25 -63.14
CA ALA A 19 0.97 -10.63 -62.64
C ALA A 19 1.16 -10.97 -61.14
N ARG A 20 2.42 -10.98 -60.72
CA ARG A 20 2.98 -11.63 -59.54
C ARG A 20 2.61 -10.95 -58.22
N HIS A 21 2.72 -11.74 -57.15
CA HIS A 21 2.63 -11.41 -55.74
C HIS A 21 3.20 -10.04 -55.33
N THR A 22 2.39 -9.28 -54.59
CA THR A 22 2.81 -8.60 -53.36
C THR A 22 1.76 -8.86 -52.28
N ALA A 23 2.21 -9.39 -51.14
CA ALA A 23 1.36 -9.63 -50.00
C ALA A 23 0.87 -8.29 -49.42
N THR A 24 -0.43 -8.01 -49.50
CA THR A 24 -1.05 -6.95 -48.72
C THR A 24 -1.20 -7.43 -47.29
N MET A 25 -0.44 -6.81 -46.38
CA MET A 25 -0.68 -6.90 -44.93
C MET A 25 -2.15 -6.58 -44.62
N PRO A 26 -2.81 -7.28 -43.68
CA PRO A 26 -4.07 -6.83 -43.13
C PRO A 26 -3.86 -5.44 -42.51
N GLY A 27 -4.69 -4.48 -42.92
CA GLY A 27 -4.64 -3.12 -42.41
C GLY A 27 -4.61 -3.12 -40.88
N ALA A 28 -3.67 -2.37 -40.31
CA ALA A 28 -3.61 -2.12 -38.88
C ALA A 28 -4.99 -1.62 -38.42
N ALA A 29 -5.53 -2.28 -37.39
CA ALA A 29 -6.66 -1.74 -36.64
C ALA A 29 -6.33 -0.28 -36.26
N PRO A 30 -7.30 0.64 -36.31
CA PRO A 30 -7.07 2.04 -35.99
C PRO A 30 -6.37 2.13 -34.63
N GLU A 31 -5.21 2.77 -34.64
CA GLU A 31 -4.40 3.04 -33.47
C GLU A 31 -5.31 3.65 -32.39
N ALA A 32 -5.42 2.95 -31.26
CA ALA A 32 -6.15 3.45 -30.11
C ALA A 32 -5.58 4.83 -29.76
N ALA A 33 -6.46 5.82 -29.66
CA ALA A 33 -6.09 7.17 -29.25
C ALA A 33 -5.16 7.12 -28.02
N PRO A 34 -4.07 7.91 -27.99
CA PRO A 34 -3.14 7.89 -26.88
C PRO A 34 -3.89 8.11 -25.56
N ALA A 35 -3.64 7.25 -24.58
CA ALA A 35 -4.20 7.40 -23.23
C ALA A 35 -3.82 8.78 -22.68
N PRO A 36 -4.78 9.56 -22.12
CA PRO A 36 -4.46 10.82 -21.45
C PRO A 36 -3.43 10.61 -20.33
N GLY A 37 -2.43 11.48 -20.29
CA GLY A 37 -1.15 11.32 -19.61
C GLY A 37 -1.20 10.82 -18.16
N THR A 38 -0.27 9.91 -17.86
CA THR A 38 -0.02 9.24 -16.59
C THR A 38 0.84 10.07 -15.62
N THR A 39 0.86 11.40 -15.70
CA THR A 39 1.66 12.22 -14.78
C THR A 39 0.86 12.50 -13.49
N PRO A 40 1.49 12.47 -12.29
CA PRO A 40 0.84 12.91 -11.07
C PRO A 40 0.23 14.31 -11.27
N VAL A 41 -1.05 14.48 -10.95
CA VAL A 41 -1.68 15.80 -11.00
C VAL A 41 -1.23 16.52 -9.73
N THR A 42 -0.32 17.47 -9.92
CA THR A 42 -0.10 18.53 -8.95
C THR A 42 -1.33 19.44 -8.92
N ALA A 43 -1.47 20.27 -7.88
CA ALA A 43 -2.51 21.29 -7.82
C ALA A 43 -2.69 22.00 -9.17
N GLN A 44 -3.95 22.30 -9.54
CA GLN A 44 -4.30 23.15 -10.70
C GLN A 44 -3.24 24.23 -10.84
N PRO A 45 -2.54 24.37 -11.99
CA PRO A 45 -1.20 24.94 -12.12
C PRO A 45 -0.96 26.05 -11.09
N GLY A 46 -0.53 25.60 -9.91
CA GLY A 46 -0.11 26.47 -8.83
C GLY A 46 1.29 26.92 -9.19
N ARG A 47 1.66 28.12 -8.76
CA ARG A 47 3.04 28.58 -8.96
C ARG A 47 4.02 27.47 -8.60
N SER A 48 4.84 27.05 -9.56
CA SER A 48 5.86 26.02 -9.33
C SER A 48 7.03 26.55 -8.49
N GLN A 49 7.12 27.87 -8.34
CA GLN A 49 8.12 28.58 -7.53
C GLN A 49 7.50 29.83 -6.86
N PRO A 50 7.92 30.20 -5.64
CA PRO A 50 7.56 31.48 -5.03
C PRO A 50 7.89 32.67 -5.96
N VAL A 51 7.14 33.76 -5.86
CA VAL A 51 7.44 35.00 -6.60
C VAL A 51 8.86 35.48 -6.28
N HIS A 52 9.61 35.90 -7.30
CA HIS A 52 11.01 36.30 -7.14
C HIS A 52 11.11 37.83 -6.96
N PRO A 53 11.49 38.34 -5.77
CA PRO A 53 11.51 39.77 -5.50
C PRO A 53 12.72 40.48 -6.12
N LEU A 54 12.48 41.62 -6.77
CA LEU A 54 13.48 42.47 -7.43
C LEU A 54 13.74 43.80 -6.70
N GLY A 55 13.03 44.05 -5.60
CA GLY A 55 13.12 45.27 -4.80
C GLY A 55 11.77 45.95 -4.59
N LEU A 56 11.82 47.18 -4.08
CA LEU A 56 10.63 48.00 -3.81
C LEU A 56 10.54 49.19 -4.76
N VAL A 57 9.31 49.63 -5.03
CA VAL A 57 8.99 50.90 -5.68
C VAL A 57 7.96 51.62 -4.84
N THR A 58 8.14 52.92 -4.66
CA THR A 58 7.12 53.83 -4.12
C THR A 58 6.59 54.68 -5.26
N VAL A 59 5.27 54.66 -5.46
CA VAL A 59 4.58 55.58 -6.37
C VAL A 59 4.02 56.73 -5.54
N ASN A 60 4.45 57.95 -5.84
CA ASN A 60 3.86 59.17 -5.29
C ASN A 60 2.75 59.66 -6.22
N PHE A 61 1.59 59.92 -5.65
CA PHE A 61 0.47 60.60 -6.28
C PHE A 61 0.34 61.97 -5.62
N SER A 62 0.30 63.04 -6.40
CA SER A 62 0.07 64.41 -5.94
C SER A 62 -0.91 65.13 -6.87
N GLY A 63 -1.42 66.30 -6.46
CA GLY A 63 -2.32 67.04 -7.35
C GLY A 63 -3.69 66.38 -7.54
N LEU A 64 -4.14 65.52 -6.61
CA LEU A 64 -5.37 64.72 -6.79
C LEU A 64 -6.64 65.56 -7.03
N THR A 65 -6.64 66.81 -6.54
CA THR A 65 -7.73 67.78 -6.73
C THR A 65 -7.35 68.91 -7.69
N ALA A 66 -6.16 68.86 -8.31
CA ALA A 66 -5.69 69.91 -9.20
C ALA A 66 -6.48 69.92 -10.52
N PRO A 67 -6.82 71.11 -11.07
CA PRO A 67 -7.52 71.20 -12.36
C PRO A 67 -6.74 70.59 -13.52
N SER A 68 -5.41 70.55 -13.43
CA SER A 68 -4.50 69.94 -14.40
C SER A 68 -4.48 68.40 -14.37
N GLY A 69 -5.14 67.79 -13.39
CA GLY A 69 -5.04 66.36 -13.11
C GLY A 69 -3.87 66.00 -12.20
N PRO A 70 -3.80 64.73 -11.74
CA PRO A 70 -2.82 64.30 -10.75
C PRO A 70 -1.43 64.12 -11.36
N GLU A 71 -0.40 64.57 -10.66
CA GLU A 71 0.99 64.28 -10.98
C GLU A 71 1.42 62.98 -10.33
N VAL A 72 2.22 62.19 -11.05
CA VAL A 72 2.66 60.87 -10.59
C VAL A 72 4.15 60.67 -10.85
N SER A 73 4.84 60.16 -9.83
CA SER A 73 6.26 59.81 -9.93
C SER A 73 6.52 58.48 -9.22
N ALA A 74 7.59 57.79 -9.63
CA ALA A 74 8.01 56.55 -9.00
C ALA A 74 9.46 56.70 -8.52
N SER A 75 9.75 56.18 -7.33
CA SER A 75 11.07 56.20 -6.72
C SER A 75 11.36 54.89 -5.98
N VAL A 76 12.62 54.63 -5.67
CA VAL A 76 13.02 53.52 -4.79
C VAL A 76 13.11 54.05 -3.36
N PRO A 77 12.55 53.35 -2.35
CA PRO A 77 12.69 53.76 -0.95
C PRO A 77 14.17 53.87 -0.54
N GLY A 78 14.56 54.98 0.09
CA GLY A 78 15.90 55.13 0.65
C GLY A 78 16.12 54.19 1.85
N GLY A 79 17.29 53.54 1.95
CA GLY A 79 17.74 52.84 3.17
C GLY A 79 17.65 51.30 3.19
N LEU A 80 17.49 50.62 2.05
CA LEU A 80 17.53 49.14 2.01
C LEU A 80 18.97 48.60 2.05
N THR A 81 19.55 48.44 3.24
CA THR A 81 20.82 47.72 3.46
C THR A 81 20.53 46.43 4.25
N GLY A 82 20.27 45.32 3.56
CA GLY A 82 20.05 44.01 4.20
C GLY A 82 20.05 42.83 3.21
N SER A 83 20.89 41.83 3.47
CA SER A 83 21.31 40.70 2.61
C SER A 83 20.23 39.64 2.26
N GLY A 84 19.14 40.01 1.59
CA GLY A 84 18.14 39.02 1.15
C GLY A 84 17.50 39.24 -0.23
N LEU A 85 17.86 40.30 -0.94
CA LEU A 85 17.34 40.62 -2.27
C LEU A 85 18.47 40.43 -3.29
N ALA A 86 18.29 39.51 -4.24
CA ALA A 86 19.33 39.16 -5.23
C ALA A 86 19.59 40.31 -6.22
N ASP A 87 18.58 41.13 -6.49
CA ASP A 87 18.65 42.35 -7.29
C ASP A 87 18.14 43.51 -6.42
N LEU A 88 19.02 44.44 -6.01
CA LEU A 88 18.65 45.61 -5.17
C LEU A 88 18.13 46.80 -5.99
N GLY A 89 18.05 46.65 -7.32
CA GLY A 89 17.82 47.74 -8.26
C GLY A 89 16.35 48.08 -8.55
N SER A 90 15.39 47.23 -8.19
CA SER A 90 13.97 47.38 -8.56
C SER A 90 13.75 47.49 -10.08
N ILE A 91 12.66 48.11 -10.54
CA ILE A 91 12.37 48.32 -11.98
C ILE A 91 12.38 49.80 -12.37
N GLN A 92 12.80 50.11 -13.59
CA GLN A 92 12.74 51.46 -14.14
C GLN A 92 11.34 51.77 -14.68
N LEU A 93 10.69 52.76 -14.05
CA LEU A 93 9.36 53.26 -14.42
C LEU A 93 9.46 54.68 -14.97
N ARG A 94 8.66 54.97 -15.99
CA ARG A 94 8.45 56.33 -16.51
C ARG A 94 6.95 56.61 -16.61
N ALA A 95 6.49 57.67 -15.95
CA ALA A 95 5.09 58.09 -16.03
C ALA A 95 4.70 58.33 -17.50
N ALA A 96 3.58 57.75 -17.92
CA ALA A 96 3.06 57.85 -19.27
C ALA A 96 1.79 58.69 -19.31
N SER A 97 0.87 58.40 -18.39
CA SER A 97 -0.39 59.13 -18.23
C SER A 97 -0.94 58.92 -16.84
N SER A 98 -1.71 59.88 -16.35
CA SER A 98 -2.47 59.78 -15.11
C SER A 98 -3.84 60.39 -15.33
N GLY A 99 -4.80 60.07 -14.46
CA GLY A 99 -6.13 60.62 -14.53
C GLY A 99 -6.86 60.49 -13.22
N THR A 100 -7.84 61.37 -13.00
CA THR A 100 -8.76 61.29 -11.87
C THR A 100 -10.13 61.80 -12.26
N PHE A 101 -11.16 61.24 -11.63
CA PHE A 101 -12.52 61.74 -11.72
C PHE A 101 -13.27 61.36 -10.45
N THR A 102 -14.41 61.99 -10.22
CA THR A 102 -15.25 61.74 -9.05
C THR A 102 -16.66 61.37 -9.47
N THR A 103 -17.28 60.49 -8.70
CA THR A 103 -18.71 60.16 -8.82
C THR A 103 -19.37 60.20 -7.45
N GLY A 104 -20.70 60.26 -7.41
CA GLY A 104 -21.46 60.28 -6.16
C GLY A 104 -21.39 61.60 -5.41
N THR A 105 -21.86 61.58 -4.15
CA THR A 105 -22.02 62.74 -3.27
C THR A 105 -21.03 62.67 -2.11
N ARG A 106 -20.28 63.75 -1.88
CA ARG A 106 -19.30 63.87 -0.79
C ARG A 106 -19.89 63.51 0.58
N GLY A 107 -19.14 62.78 1.39
CA GLY A 107 -19.59 62.36 2.73
C GLY A 107 -20.71 61.31 2.76
N VAL A 108 -21.21 60.86 1.60
CA VAL A 108 -22.26 59.83 1.49
C VAL A 108 -21.75 58.63 0.72
N ASP A 109 -21.67 58.74 -0.61
CA ASP A 109 -21.23 57.69 -1.55
C ASP A 109 -20.18 58.21 -2.54
N GLY A 110 -19.66 59.41 -2.29
CA GLY A 110 -18.69 60.10 -3.11
C GLY A 110 -17.37 59.36 -3.17
N VAL A 111 -16.91 59.05 -4.37
CA VAL A 111 -15.66 58.33 -4.61
C VAL A 111 -14.81 59.08 -5.62
N ARG A 112 -13.52 59.18 -5.33
CA ARG A 112 -12.50 59.57 -6.30
C ARG A 112 -11.87 58.32 -6.90
N TYR A 113 -11.88 58.23 -8.22
CA TYR A 113 -11.12 57.26 -8.98
C TYR A 113 -9.84 57.93 -9.47
N LEU A 114 -8.75 57.18 -9.48
CA LEU A 114 -7.51 57.62 -10.09
C LEU A 114 -6.76 56.45 -10.72
N TYR A 115 -5.95 56.77 -11.72
CA TYR A 115 -5.00 55.83 -12.31
C TYR A 115 -3.68 56.52 -12.65
N ALA A 116 -2.62 55.71 -12.67
CA ALA A 116 -1.30 56.06 -13.16
C ALA A 116 -0.77 54.94 -14.04
N THR A 117 -0.54 55.26 -15.31
CA THR A 117 0.08 54.35 -16.27
C THR A 117 1.55 54.67 -16.39
N PHE A 118 2.39 53.65 -16.19
CA PHE A 118 3.84 53.75 -16.33
C PHE A 118 4.30 52.91 -17.51
N LEU A 119 5.22 53.47 -18.29
CA LEU A 119 6.08 52.70 -19.16
C LEU A 119 7.11 51.98 -18.30
N VAL A 120 7.33 50.69 -18.57
CA VAL A 120 8.22 49.81 -17.81
C VAL A 120 9.37 49.37 -18.69
N ARG A 121 10.60 49.51 -18.18
CA ARG A 121 11.82 49.01 -18.82
C ARG A 121 12.46 47.96 -17.92
N ASN A 122 12.91 46.85 -18.52
CA ASN A 122 13.63 45.78 -17.82
C ASN A 122 15.05 46.21 -17.42
N ALA A 123 15.12 47.12 -16.45
CA ALA A 123 16.34 47.72 -15.93
C ALA A 123 16.13 48.12 -14.47
N THR A 124 17.22 48.25 -13.72
CA THR A 124 17.20 48.85 -12.37
C THR A 124 16.68 50.28 -12.44
N ALA A 125 16.20 50.83 -11.32
CA ALA A 125 15.77 52.22 -11.21
C ALA A 125 16.87 53.23 -11.59
N ALA A 126 18.14 52.86 -11.44
CA ALA A 126 19.30 53.65 -11.88
C ALA A 126 19.56 53.56 -13.40
N GLY A 127 18.82 52.73 -14.14
CA GLY A 127 18.89 52.60 -15.59
C GLY A 127 19.74 51.44 -16.12
N THR A 128 20.35 50.63 -15.26
CA THR A 128 21.15 49.46 -15.66
C THR A 128 20.24 48.34 -16.16
N ALA A 129 20.37 47.95 -17.43
CA ALA A 129 19.57 46.89 -18.02
C ALA A 129 19.78 45.52 -17.33
N TYR A 130 18.71 44.76 -17.13
CA TYR A 130 18.82 43.39 -16.66
C TYR A 130 19.14 42.44 -17.81
N THR A 131 20.03 41.47 -17.55
CA THR A 131 20.44 40.43 -18.52
C THR A 131 19.45 39.27 -18.61
N THR A 132 18.52 39.18 -17.65
CA THR A 132 17.47 38.14 -17.61
C THR A 132 16.16 38.72 -18.13
N PRO A 133 15.45 38.03 -19.05
CA PRO A 133 14.12 38.44 -19.45
C PRO A 133 13.15 38.29 -18.27
N ARG A 134 12.21 39.22 -18.14
CA ARG A 134 11.23 39.22 -17.04
C ARG A 134 9.89 38.71 -17.53
N GLN A 135 9.19 37.96 -16.68
CA GLN A 135 7.92 37.33 -17.01
C GLN A 135 6.86 37.72 -15.98
N ASN A 136 5.71 38.17 -16.48
CA ASN A 136 4.58 38.62 -15.64
C ASN A 136 5.02 39.57 -14.51
N LEU A 137 5.94 40.49 -14.81
CA LEU A 137 6.49 41.41 -13.84
C LEU A 137 5.35 42.17 -13.11
N THR A 138 5.28 42.03 -11.80
CA THR A 138 4.15 42.50 -10.99
C THR A 138 4.59 43.47 -9.91
N LEU A 139 3.80 44.52 -9.71
CA LEU A 139 3.87 45.43 -8.58
C LEU A 139 2.88 44.95 -7.50
N ILE A 140 3.34 44.14 -6.54
CA ILE A 140 2.53 43.63 -5.42
C ILE A 140 2.46 44.69 -4.33
N ALA A 141 1.25 45.06 -3.88
CA ALA A 141 1.10 46.07 -2.84
C ALA A 141 1.73 45.60 -1.53
N ALA A 142 2.50 46.46 -0.87
CA ALA A 142 3.27 46.10 0.31
C ALA A 142 3.26 47.18 1.38
N SER A 143 3.11 46.78 2.64
CA SER A 143 3.35 47.64 3.79
C SER A 143 4.81 47.56 4.23
N THR A 144 5.37 48.67 4.67
CA THR A 144 6.69 48.76 5.32
C THR A 144 6.53 49.49 6.66
N PRO A 145 7.58 49.58 7.50
CA PRO A 145 7.48 50.32 8.76
C PRO A 145 7.07 51.80 8.61
N SER A 146 7.22 52.39 7.43
CA SER A 146 6.80 53.78 7.14
C SER A 146 5.37 53.91 6.62
N THR A 147 4.64 52.80 6.46
CA THR A 147 3.25 52.81 6.01
C THR A 147 2.27 52.99 7.16
N LEU A 148 1.11 53.58 6.85
CA LEU A 148 0.07 53.93 7.81
C LEU A 148 -0.88 52.76 8.00
N ASN A 149 -1.28 52.50 9.25
CA ASN A 149 -2.42 51.63 9.62
C ASN A 149 -2.40 50.23 8.98
N ASN A 150 -1.22 49.63 8.79
CA ASN A 150 -1.05 48.35 8.10
C ASN A 150 -1.70 48.33 6.70
N THR A 151 -1.37 49.34 5.90
CA THR A 151 -1.80 49.50 4.50
C THR A 151 -0.56 49.62 3.61
N PRO A 152 -0.68 49.58 2.28
CA PRO A 152 0.46 49.91 1.41
C PRO A 152 0.73 51.42 1.30
N PHE A 153 0.00 52.28 2.03
CA PHE A 153 0.01 53.72 1.85
C PHE A 153 0.83 54.46 2.92
N SER A 154 1.47 55.55 2.54
CA SER A 154 2.16 56.47 3.46
C SER A 154 2.01 57.93 3.04
N SER A 155 2.37 58.86 3.93
CA SER A 155 2.41 60.30 3.64
C SER A 155 1.10 60.88 3.07
N LEU A 156 -0.05 60.48 3.62
CA LEU A 156 -1.36 61.06 3.25
C LEU A 156 -1.40 62.53 3.73
N LYS A 157 -1.33 63.49 2.79
CA LYS A 157 -1.41 64.93 3.09
C LYS A 157 -2.59 65.61 2.41
N ARG A 158 -3.11 66.65 3.05
CA ARG A 158 -4.12 67.59 2.52
C ARG A 158 -3.50 68.59 1.55
N PHE A 159 -4.34 69.40 0.92
CA PHE A 159 -3.91 70.44 -0.04
C PHE A 159 -2.94 71.47 0.58
N ASP A 160 -3.14 71.79 1.87
CA ASP A 160 -2.29 72.73 2.62
C ASP A 160 -0.97 72.11 3.14
N GLY A 161 -0.72 70.83 2.83
CA GLY A 161 0.47 70.09 3.25
C GLY A 161 0.40 69.49 4.67
N SER A 162 -0.67 69.76 5.43
CA SER A 162 -0.91 69.10 6.71
C SER A 162 -1.31 67.63 6.52
N ASP A 163 -1.21 66.80 7.57
CA ASP A 163 -1.60 65.39 7.50
C ASP A 163 -3.11 65.25 7.28
N ALA A 164 -3.49 64.40 6.32
CA ALA A 164 -4.86 63.94 6.20
C ALA A 164 -5.14 62.85 7.25
N ASP A 165 -6.42 62.58 7.52
CA ASP A 165 -6.79 61.58 8.52
C ASP A 165 -6.22 60.19 8.12
N PRO A 166 -5.36 59.56 8.95
CA PRO A 166 -4.75 58.29 8.62
C PRO A 166 -5.78 57.14 8.51
N THR A 167 -6.98 57.30 9.05
CA THR A 167 -8.08 56.34 8.91
C THR A 167 -8.61 56.24 7.48
N ILE A 168 -8.25 57.18 6.59
CA ILE A 168 -8.56 57.10 5.17
C ILE A 168 -7.75 56.00 4.47
N ALA A 169 -6.51 55.72 4.93
CA ALA A 169 -5.61 54.80 4.22
C ALA A 169 -6.20 53.39 4.01
N PRO A 170 -6.85 52.74 5.01
CA PRO A 170 -7.52 51.46 4.81
C PRO A 170 -8.71 51.51 3.83
N LEU A 171 -9.29 52.68 3.58
CA LEU A 171 -10.43 52.87 2.68
C LEU A 171 -10.01 53.06 1.22
N ILE A 172 -8.71 53.23 0.95
CA ILE A 172 -8.18 53.26 -0.41
C ILE A 172 -8.14 51.82 -0.94
N GLN A 173 -8.87 51.57 -2.01
CA GLN A 173 -9.01 50.23 -2.61
C GLN A 173 -8.43 50.19 -4.01
N PRO A 174 -7.78 49.08 -4.41
CA PRO A 174 -7.39 48.86 -5.79
C PRO A 174 -8.60 48.66 -6.68
N THR A 175 -8.45 49.07 -7.93
CA THR A 175 -9.43 48.90 -9.01
C THR A 175 -8.71 48.47 -10.28
N THR A 176 -9.46 48.05 -11.29
CA THR A 176 -8.97 48.09 -12.67
C THR A 176 -8.86 49.54 -13.15
N GLY A 177 -8.19 49.81 -14.28
CA GLY A 177 -8.18 51.14 -14.88
C GLY A 177 -9.58 51.59 -15.30
N LEU A 178 -10.02 52.75 -14.83
CA LEU A 178 -11.34 53.31 -15.08
C LEU A 178 -11.26 54.73 -15.65
N THR A 179 -12.27 55.11 -16.40
CA THR A 179 -12.51 56.46 -16.93
C THR A 179 -13.94 56.91 -16.61
N PHE A 180 -14.20 58.21 -16.64
CA PHE A 180 -15.56 58.71 -16.48
C PHE A 180 -16.36 58.47 -17.78
N ASP A 181 -17.48 57.75 -17.70
CA ASP A 181 -18.41 57.64 -18.82
C ASP A 181 -19.50 58.73 -18.71
N PRO A 182 -19.44 59.78 -19.55
CA PRO A 182 -20.41 60.88 -19.49
C PRO A 182 -21.82 60.46 -19.89
N ARG A 183 -22.01 59.30 -20.56
CA ARG A 183 -23.34 58.83 -20.98
C ARG A 183 -24.13 58.21 -19.84
N THR A 184 -23.43 57.53 -18.94
CA THR A 184 -24.02 56.84 -17.80
C THR A 184 -23.81 57.56 -16.48
N GLY A 185 -22.91 58.56 -16.45
CA GLY A 185 -22.49 59.25 -15.23
C GLY A 185 -21.75 58.34 -14.26
N ARG A 186 -21.20 57.21 -14.75
CA ARG A 186 -20.60 56.14 -13.94
C ARG A 186 -19.17 55.85 -14.40
N PRO A 187 -18.36 55.15 -13.59
CA PRO A 187 -17.06 54.66 -14.03
C PRO A 187 -17.22 53.65 -15.17
N GLY A 188 -16.49 53.85 -16.27
CA GLY A 188 -16.36 52.90 -17.37
C GLY A 188 -14.94 52.34 -17.44
N LEU A 189 -14.75 51.18 -18.08
CA LEU A 189 -13.43 50.56 -18.23
C LEU A 189 -12.52 51.43 -19.11
N LEU A 190 -11.31 51.72 -18.63
CA LEU A 190 -10.25 52.28 -19.46
C LEU A 190 -9.64 51.15 -20.29
N SER A 191 -9.82 51.24 -21.62
CA SER A 191 -9.37 50.20 -22.55
C SER A 191 -7.89 49.86 -22.37
N GLY A 192 -7.58 48.57 -22.19
CA GLY A 192 -6.22 48.07 -22.01
C GLY A 192 -5.56 48.40 -20.66
N ALA A 193 -6.30 48.90 -19.67
CA ALA A 193 -5.76 49.22 -18.34
C ALA A 193 -6.19 48.21 -17.25
N GLN A 194 -6.52 46.98 -17.65
CA GLN A 194 -7.01 45.92 -16.76
C GLN A 194 -5.87 45.09 -16.16
N ASP A 195 -4.98 45.79 -15.48
CA ASP A 195 -3.71 45.26 -14.99
C ASP A 195 -3.79 44.74 -13.53
N LEU A 196 -4.94 44.90 -12.85
CA LEU A 196 -5.15 44.36 -11.51
C LEU A 196 -5.04 42.83 -11.51
N GLN A 197 -4.33 42.28 -10.53
CA GLN A 197 -4.28 40.85 -10.26
C GLN A 197 -4.39 40.55 -8.78
N VAL A 198 -5.15 39.50 -8.44
CA VAL A 198 -5.31 39.00 -7.08
C VAL A 198 -4.69 37.61 -6.89
N TYR A 199 -4.37 37.30 -5.63
CA TYR A 199 -3.61 36.12 -5.24
C TYR A 199 -4.25 35.41 -4.05
N ALA A 200 -3.93 34.14 -3.87
CA ALA A 200 -4.12 33.50 -2.57
C ALA A 200 -3.27 34.20 -1.50
N GLU A 201 -3.66 34.14 -0.24
CA GLU A 201 -2.93 34.87 0.81
C GLU A 201 -1.48 34.37 0.96
N ASN A 202 -1.29 33.05 0.97
CA ASN A 202 0.02 32.43 1.09
C ASN A 202 0.87 32.57 -0.18
N GLU A 203 0.27 32.92 -1.32
CA GLU A 203 0.99 33.12 -2.57
C GLU A 203 1.92 34.34 -2.48
N VAL A 204 1.64 35.33 -1.62
CA VAL A 204 2.43 36.56 -1.47
C VAL A 204 3.05 36.75 -0.08
N ALA A 205 2.64 35.96 0.92
CA ALA A 205 3.07 36.13 2.32
C ALA A 205 4.60 36.05 2.55
N GLY A 206 5.34 35.40 1.66
CA GLY A 206 6.79 35.16 1.79
C GLY A 206 7.72 36.19 1.15
N ILE A 207 7.20 37.32 0.64
CA ILE A 207 8.04 38.36 0.03
C ILE A 207 8.91 39.03 1.10
N SER A 208 10.22 39.05 0.91
CA SER A 208 11.19 39.66 1.82
C SER A 208 11.26 41.18 1.67
N GLY A 209 11.73 41.89 2.70
CA GLY A 209 11.94 43.35 2.67
C GLY A 209 10.68 44.19 2.91
N VAL A 210 9.55 43.56 3.28
CA VAL A 210 8.28 44.23 3.59
C VAL A 210 7.73 43.73 4.93
N THR A 211 6.89 44.54 5.59
CA THR A 211 6.17 44.12 6.81
C THR A 211 5.00 43.18 6.48
N ARG A 212 4.35 43.39 5.32
CA ARG A 212 3.29 42.54 4.78
C ARG A 212 3.18 42.79 3.28
N ALA A 213 3.04 41.73 2.50
CA ALA A 213 2.54 41.80 1.13
C ALA A 213 1.03 41.54 1.13
N PHE A 214 0.27 42.36 0.42
CA PHE A 214 -1.16 42.19 0.25
C PHE A 214 -1.44 41.31 -0.96
N PRO A 215 -2.49 40.46 -0.94
CA PRO A 215 -2.85 39.54 -2.04
C PRO A 215 -3.44 40.25 -3.27
N PHE A 216 -2.91 41.42 -3.63
CA PHE A 216 -3.24 42.13 -4.86
C PHE A 216 -2.03 42.91 -5.39
N GLY A 217 -2.03 43.18 -6.70
CA GLY A 217 -1.01 43.97 -7.36
C GLY A 217 -1.39 44.34 -8.79
N PHE A 218 -0.45 44.95 -9.51
CA PHE A 218 -0.63 45.36 -10.90
C PHE A 218 0.43 44.73 -11.79
N VAL A 219 0.00 44.02 -12.83
CA VAL A 219 0.89 43.26 -13.70
C VAL A 219 1.24 44.05 -14.94
N THR A 220 2.53 44.04 -15.27
CA THR A 220 3.04 44.65 -16.48
C THR A 220 2.64 43.82 -17.69
N ARG A 221 1.97 44.47 -18.65
CA ARG A 221 1.69 43.90 -19.97
C ARG A 221 2.72 44.36 -20.99
N ASN A 222 2.91 43.57 -22.04
CA ASN A 222 3.74 44.02 -23.15
C ASN A 222 3.01 45.14 -23.92
N ARG A 223 3.74 46.19 -24.30
CA ARG A 223 3.17 47.39 -24.91
C ARG A 223 2.75 47.17 -26.37
N THR A 224 3.43 46.29 -27.09
CA THR A 224 3.22 46.04 -28.52
C THR A 224 2.59 44.69 -28.81
N ARG A 225 2.55 43.79 -27.83
CA ARG A 225 2.02 42.43 -27.95
C ARG A 225 0.90 42.18 -26.93
N THR A 226 -0.23 41.68 -27.39
CA THR A 226 -1.36 41.29 -26.53
C THR A 226 -1.29 39.84 -26.06
N ASP A 227 -0.42 39.04 -26.68
CA ASP A 227 -0.21 37.61 -26.43
C ASP A 227 0.97 37.31 -25.48
N SER A 228 1.59 38.34 -24.90
CA SER A 228 2.79 38.19 -24.08
C SER A 228 2.83 39.19 -22.91
N ARG A 229 3.40 38.73 -21.79
CA ARG A 229 3.82 39.55 -20.64
C ARG A 229 5.33 39.48 -20.40
N THR A 230 6.09 39.12 -21.43
CA THR A 230 7.54 39.05 -21.39
C THR A 230 8.15 40.42 -21.67
N LEU A 231 9.12 40.82 -20.85
CA LEU A 231 10.03 41.92 -21.13
C LEU A 231 11.41 41.36 -21.47
N ASN A 232 11.95 41.75 -22.62
CA ASN A 232 13.21 41.19 -23.12
C ASN A 232 14.40 41.55 -22.21
N ALA A 233 15.42 40.69 -22.23
CA ALA A 233 16.71 40.99 -21.63
C ALA A 233 17.43 42.11 -22.39
N ASN A 234 18.32 42.82 -21.69
CA ASN A 234 19.20 43.84 -22.25
C ASN A 234 18.48 44.95 -23.05
N PRO A 235 17.40 45.58 -22.53
CA PRO A 235 16.74 46.65 -23.26
C PRO A 235 17.67 47.85 -23.48
N GLY A 236 17.61 48.47 -24.66
CA GLY A 236 18.25 49.77 -24.91
C GLY A 236 17.70 50.87 -23.99
N SER A 237 18.40 51.98 -23.83
CA SER A 237 18.06 53.05 -22.85
C SER A 237 16.67 53.66 -23.01
N SER A 238 16.09 53.60 -24.22
CA SER A 238 14.74 54.08 -24.54
C SER A 238 13.70 52.96 -24.75
N ALA A 239 14.10 51.69 -24.61
CA ALA A 239 13.26 50.52 -24.86
C ALA A 239 12.38 50.18 -23.65
N PHE A 240 11.29 50.94 -23.50
CA PHE A 240 10.22 50.64 -22.54
C PHE A 240 9.19 49.71 -23.18
N ASP A 241 9.46 48.41 -23.12
CA ASP A 241 8.64 47.37 -23.74
C ASP A 241 7.38 47.02 -22.94
N GLY A 242 7.37 47.37 -21.65
CA GLY A 242 6.25 47.11 -20.76
C GLY A 242 5.40 48.34 -20.50
N VAL A 243 4.17 48.11 -20.06
CA VAL A 243 3.27 49.12 -19.53
C VAL A 243 2.44 48.53 -18.40
N VAL A 244 2.20 49.31 -17.35
CA VAL A 244 1.40 48.91 -16.20
C VAL A 244 0.54 50.08 -15.74
N THR A 245 -0.72 49.82 -15.40
CA THR A 245 -1.64 50.82 -14.86
C THR A 245 -1.97 50.49 -13.41
N VAL A 246 -1.52 51.35 -12.49
CA VAL A 246 -1.91 51.34 -11.08
C VAL A 246 -3.19 52.15 -10.95
N ALA A 247 -4.28 51.54 -10.51
CA ALA A 247 -5.58 52.19 -10.39
C ALA A 247 -6.20 51.98 -9.02
N LEU A 248 -6.75 53.05 -8.45
CA LEU A 248 -7.25 53.12 -7.08
C LEU A 248 -8.57 53.87 -7.02
N LYS A 249 -9.36 53.58 -5.98
CA LYS A 249 -10.49 54.41 -5.55
C LYS A 249 -10.38 54.74 -4.08
N LEU A 250 -10.80 55.95 -3.70
CA LEU A 250 -10.83 56.41 -2.32
C LEU A 250 -12.08 57.25 -2.05
N PRO A 251 -12.65 57.20 -0.84
CA PRO A 251 -13.84 57.97 -0.52
C PRO A 251 -13.53 59.48 -0.47
N LEU A 252 -14.47 60.28 -0.97
CA LEU A 252 -14.45 61.72 -0.81
C LEU A 252 -14.83 62.10 0.61
N GLN A 253 -14.05 62.97 1.21
CA GLN A 253 -14.32 63.48 2.55
C GLN A 253 -15.50 64.47 2.51
N ALA A 254 -16.14 64.67 3.67
CA ALA A 254 -17.28 65.58 3.79
C ALA A 254 -16.92 66.99 3.32
N ASN A 255 -15.74 67.49 3.69
CA ASN A 255 -15.18 68.74 3.17
C ASN A 255 -14.06 68.47 2.18
N VAL A 256 -13.98 69.27 1.12
CA VAL A 256 -12.90 69.17 0.13
C VAL A 256 -11.51 69.43 0.73
N ALA A 257 -11.41 70.23 1.79
CA ALA A 257 -10.14 70.51 2.48
C ALA A 257 -9.57 69.29 3.21
N ASP A 258 -10.41 68.31 3.55
CA ASP A 258 -10.02 67.08 4.23
C ASP A 258 -9.60 65.97 3.23
N ASP A 259 -9.87 66.14 1.93
CA ASP A 259 -9.48 65.17 0.90
C ASP A 259 -7.95 64.99 0.87
N PRO A 260 -7.45 63.75 0.75
CA PRO A 260 -6.05 63.53 0.41
C PRO A 260 -5.69 64.23 -0.90
N TYR A 261 -4.66 65.07 -0.86
CA TYR A 261 -4.07 65.75 -2.01
C TYR A 261 -2.85 65.03 -2.54
N THR A 262 -2.05 64.44 -1.65
CA THR A 262 -0.90 63.60 -1.98
C THR A 262 -0.82 62.38 -1.08
N PHE A 263 -0.33 61.26 -1.62
CA PHE A 263 0.03 60.07 -0.87
C PHE A 263 1.05 59.22 -1.63
N ASN A 264 1.71 58.32 -0.91
CA ASN A 264 2.62 57.33 -1.44
C ASN A 264 1.99 55.94 -1.37
N MET A 265 2.22 55.10 -2.38
CA MET A 265 1.88 53.68 -2.36
C MET A 265 3.15 52.85 -2.61
N THR A 266 3.42 51.89 -1.72
CA THR A 266 4.61 51.03 -1.81
C THR A 266 4.26 49.68 -2.43
N PHE A 267 5.12 49.21 -3.33
CA PHE A 267 5.03 47.93 -4.01
C PHE A 267 6.31 47.13 -3.83
N ALA A 268 6.18 45.82 -3.66
CA ALA A 268 7.23 44.87 -3.97
C ALA A 268 7.15 44.50 -5.45
N VAL A 269 8.28 44.65 -6.15
CA VAL A 269 8.40 44.27 -7.55
C VAL A 269 8.80 42.81 -7.63
N VAL A 270 8.06 41.98 -8.36
CA VAL A 270 8.31 40.54 -8.45
C VAL A 270 8.18 40.01 -9.87
N ASP A 271 8.97 38.98 -10.19
CA ASP A 271 8.68 38.09 -11.32
C ASP A 271 7.66 37.02 -10.90
N ASP A 272 6.69 36.72 -11.78
CA ASP A 272 5.70 35.65 -11.58
C ASP A 272 5.81 34.62 -12.72
N SER A 273 6.01 33.36 -12.35
CA SER A 273 6.09 32.26 -13.32
C SER A 273 4.73 31.90 -13.92
N LEU A 274 3.62 32.31 -13.27
CA LEU A 274 2.27 31.99 -13.71
C LEU A 274 1.59 33.20 -14.35
N THR A 275 1.20 33.05 -15.62
CA THR A 275 0.36 34.05 -16.29
C THR A 275 -1.09 33.86 -15.88
N ARG A 276 -1.63 34.86 -15.16
CA ARG A 276 -3.01 34.90 -14.68
C ARG A 276 -3.64 36.27 -14.97
N VAL A 277 -4.95 36.29 -15.22
CA VAL A 277 -5.74 37.51 -15.31
C VAL A 277 -6.82 37.50 -14.24
N THR A 278 -7.13 38.65 -13.67
CA THR A 278 -8.22 38.78 -12.71
C THR A 278 -9.41 39.48 -13.36
N GLU A 279 -10.61 39.08 -12.96
CA GLU A 279 -11.83 39.88 -13.14
C GLU A 279 -12.04 40.72 -11.88
N SER A 280 -11.81 42.03 -11.97
CA SER A 280 -12.03 42.94 -10.84
C SER A 280 -13.53 43.13 -10.57
N PRO A 281 -13.94 43.60 -9.38
CA PRO A 281 -15.36 43.87 -9.10
C PRO A 281 -15.99 44.83 -10.12
N GLU A 282 -15.22 45.82 -10.59
CA GLU A 282 -15.68 46.79 -11.59
C GLU A 282 -15.77 46.21 -13.01
N GLU A 283 -15.12 45.07 -13.29
CA GLU A 283 -15.20 44.39 -14.58
C GLU A 283 -16.38 43.42 -14.71
N GLN A 284 -17.00 43.02 -13.59
CA GLN A 284 -18.08 42.02 -13.59
C GLN A 284 -19.33 42.49 -14.37
N VAL A 285 -19.47 43.79 -14.65
CA VAL A 285 -20.64 44.39 -15.31
C VAL A 285 -20.32 44.91 -16.72
N GLY A 286 -19.34 44.32 -17.41
CA GLY A 286 -19.05 44.67 -18.82
C GLY A 286 -17.61 44.45 -19.29
N GLY A 287 -16.75 43.83 -18.49
CA GLY A 287 -15.41 43.41 -18.88
C GLY A 287 -15.40 42.09 -19.65
N ASP A 288 -14.29 41.82 -20.33
CA ASP A 288 -14.06 40.56 -21.05
C ASP A 288 -12.75 39.91 -20.59
N VAL A 289 -12.80 39.34 -19.38
CA VAL A 289 -11.66 38.59 -18.81
C VAL A 289 -11.34 37.34 -19.64
N ALA A 290 -12.33 36.77 -20.34
CA ALA A 290 -12.20 35.57 -21.15
C ALA A 290 -11.31 35.81 -22.37
N ALA A 291 -11.51 36.92 -23.09
CA ALA A 291 -10.67 37.32 -24.21
C ALA A 291 -9.22 37.57 -23.77
N ARG A 292 -9.02 38.25 -22.63
CA ARG A 292 -7.67 38.48 -22.07
C ARG A 292 -6.97 37.17 -21.72
N ALA A 293 -7.70 36.26 -21.08
CA ALA A 293 -7.17 34.95 -20.73
C ALA A 293 -6.78 34.16 -21.97
N THR A 294 -7.64 34.15 -23.00
CA THR A 294 -7.39 33.46 -24.26
C THR A 294 -6.18 34.01 -24.99
N ALA A 295 -6.05 35.34 -25.09
CA ALA A 295 -4.92 35.99 -25.76
C ALA A 295 -3.58 35.60 -25.13
N LEU A 296 -3.54 35.47 -23.79
CA LEU A 296 -2.33 35.18 -23.03
C LEU A 296 -2.11 33.69 -22.72
N GLY A 297 -3.08 32.82 -23.01
CA GLY A 297 -3.10 31.45 -22.47
C GLY A 297 -3.12 31.41 -20.93
N ALA A 298 -3.77 32.38 -20.29
CA ALA A 298 -3.70 32.63 -18.86
C ALA A 298 -4.75 31.89 -18.03
N GLN A 299 -4.45 31.66 -16.75
CA GLN A 299 -5.46 31.29 -15.76
C GLN A 299 -6.36 32.48 -15.44
N VAL A 300 -7.67 32.27 -15.29
CA VAL A 300 -8.60 33.30 -14.80
C VAL A 300 -8.75 33.19 -13.29
N ALA A 301 -8.58 34.30 -12.57
CA ALA A 301 -8.93 34.42 -11.16
C ALA A 301 -10.13 35.35 -10.98
N VAL A 302 -11.05 34.95 -10.10
CA VAL A 302 -12.30 35.68 -9.88
C VAL A 302 -12.52 35.99 -8.41
N LEU A 303 -13.24 37.08 -8.18
CA LEU A 303 -13.73 37.51 -6.88
C LEU A 303 -15.22 37.20 -6.74
N CYS A 304 -15.79 37.31 -5.54
CA CYS A 304 -17.21 37.18 -5.30
C CYS A 304 -18.01 38.09 -6.26
N GLY A 305 -19.14 37.58 -6.78
CA GLY A 305 -20.01 38.30 -7.74
C GLY A 305 -19.72 37.99 -9.22
N SER A 306 -18.63 37.29 -9.53
CA SER A 306 -18.30 36.90 -10.90
C SER A 306 -19.37 36.01 -11.54
N THR A 307 -19.65 36.26 -12.81
CA THR A 307 -20.54 35.43 -13.66
C THR A 307 -19.75 34.63 -14.70
N TYR A 308 -18.41 34.59 -14.60
CA TYR A 308 -17.54 33.89 -15.53
C TYR A 308 -17.83 32.38 -15.56
N SER A 309 -18.15 31.86 -16.75
CA SER A 309 -18.64 30.49 -16.95
C SER A 309 -17.56 29.44 -17.24
N GLY A 310 -16.27 29.83 -17.28
CA GLY A 310 -15.15 28.90 -17.48
C GLY A 310 -14.77 28.14 -16.20
N THR A 311 -13.49 27.75 -16.09
CA THR A 311 -12.94 27.08 -14.89
C THR A 311 -12.00 28.04 -14.13
N PRO A 312 -12.53 29.01 -13.37
CA PRO A 312 -11.70 30.01 -12.71
C PRO A 312 -11.05 29.47 -11.44
N LEU A 313 -9.92 30.07 -11.06
CA LEU A 313 -9.43 30.05 -9.68
C LEU A 313 -10.26 31.02 -8.85
N PHE A 314 -11.08 30.50 -7.94
CA PHE A 314 -11.88 31.35 -7.06
C PHE A 314 -11.04 31.87 -5.90
N ILE A 315 -10.68 33.16 -5.96
CA ILE A 315 -10.00 33.86 -4.87
C ILE A 315 -11.02 34.41 -3.88
N GLY A 316 -12.19 34.81 -4.36
CA GLY A 316 -13.32 35.33 -3.56
C GLY A 316 -13.11 36.75 -3.07
N SER A 317 -12.00 37.01 -2.37
CA SER A 317 -11.62 38.33 -1.88
C SER A 317 -10.11 38.47 -1.74
N ALA A 318 -9.64 39.71 -1.79
CA ALA A 318 -8.26 40.05 -1.51
C ALA A 318 -8.21 41.12 -0.41
N THR A 319 -7.51 40.82 0.68
CA THR A 319 -7.27 41.77 1.77
C THR A 319 -6.42 42.94 1.28
N THR A 320 -6.86 44.17 1.53
CA THR A 320 -6.17 45.40 1.10
C THR A 320 -5.59 46.22 2.25
N ALA A 321 -6.02 45.93 3.49
CA ALA A 321 -5.50 46.54 4.70
C ALA A 321 -5.62 45.60 5.91
N GLY A 322 -4.75 45.78 6.91
CA GLY A 322 -4.73 45.07 8.19
C GLY A 322 -3.35 44.47 8.51
N ALA A 323 -3.12 44.11 9.77
CA ALA A 323 -1.94 43.33 10.17
C ALA A 323 -2.05 41.88 9.67
N PRO A 324 -0.95 41.12 9.52
CA PRO A 324 -1.00 39.70 9.18
C PRO A 324 -2.01 38.92 10.05
N GLY A 325 -2.88 38.12 9.42
CA GLY A 325 -3.96 37.39 10.10
C GLY A 325 -5.22 38.21 10.42
N THR A 326 -5.20 39.53 10.23
CA THR A 326 -6.35 40.43 10.37
C THR A 326 -6.73 41.05 9.02
N ARG A 327 -8.01 41.44 8.90
CA ARG A 327 -8.57 42.08 7.70
C ARG A 327 -9.30 43.36 8.10
N ALA A 328 -8.73 44.52 7.76
CA ALA A 328 -9.34 45.83 7.98
C ALA A 328 -10.12 46.32 6.74
N ALA A 329 -9.64 45.96 5.54
CA ALA A 329 -10.33 46.23 4.28
C ALA A 329 -10.03 45.15 3.24
N HIS A 330 -10.88 45.04 2.23
CA HIS A 330 -10.74 44.08 1.14
C HIS A 330 -11.48 44.55 -0.12
N ILE A 331 -11.17 43.90 -1.24
CA ILE A 331 -12.01 43.87 -2.45
C ILE A 331 -12.63 42.48 -2.63
N GLY A 332 -13.73 42.38 -3.37
CA GLY A 332 -14.52 41.14 -3.46
C GLY A 332 -15.41 40.95 -2.23
N GLY A 333 -15.63 39.70 -1.80
CA GLY A 333 -16.53 39.39 -0.69
C GLY A 333 -15.85 38.95 0.61
N ASP A 334 -16.45 37.99 1.30
CA ASP A 334 -16.16 37.61 2.68
C ASP A 334 -15.30 36.35 2.85
N VAL A 335 -15.02 35.64 1.76
CA VAL A 335 -14.14 34.47 1.72
C VAL A 335 -12.90 34.75 0.89
N ALA A 336 -11.72 34.33 1.36
CA ALA A 336 -10.45 34.41 0.65
C ALA A 336 -9.85 33.02 0.48
N LEU A 337 -9.23 32.77 -0.67
CA LEU A 337 -8.37 31.61 -0.84
C LEU A 337 -7.07 31.83 -0.05
N LYS A 338 -6.86 31.04 0.99
CA LYS A 338 -5.65 31.09 1.81
C LYS A 338 -4.47 30.47 1.07
N SER A 339 -4.67 29.29 0.50
CA SER A 339 -3.67 28.54 -0.26
C SER A 339 -4.34 27.61 -1.26
N LEU A 340 -3.64 27.30 -2.35
CA LEU A 340 -4.14 26.35 -3.34
C LEU A 340 -4.34 24.95 -2.73
N PRO A 341 -5.41 24.22 -3.11
CA PRO A 341 -5.62 22.85 -2.68
C PRO A 341 -4.45 21.92 -3.03
N THR A 342 -3.86 21.28 -2.02
CA THR A 342 -2.80 20.26 -2.19
C THR A 342 -3.37 18.87 -2.45
N ALA A 343 -2.57 18.00 -3.07
CA ALA A 343 -3.00 16.65 -3.44
C ALA A 343 -3.33 15.78 -2.24
N TYR A 344 -4.52 15.19 -2.26
CA TYR A 344 -4.88 14.09 -1.38
C TYR A 344 -4.26 12.79 -1.90
N ALA A 345 -3.90 11.88 -0.99
CA ALA A 345 -3.48 10.53 -1.34
C ALA A 345 -4.64 9.56 -1.07
N ALA A 346 -4.95 8.71 -2.04
CA ALA A 346 -6.01 7.71 -1.93
C ALA A 346 -5.52 6.34 -2.39
N THR A 347 -6.09 5.29 -1.81
CA THR A 347 -5.95 3.93 -2.34
C THR A 347 -7.12 3.65 -3.28
N GLY A 348 -6.84 3.12 -4.47
CA GLY A 348 -7.86 2.82 -5.48
C GLY A 348 -8.93 1.88 -4.95
N ASN A 349 -10.17 2.11 -5.37
CA ASN A 349 -11.37 1.38 -4.98
C ASN A 349 -11.74 1.45 -3.47
N THR A 350 -10.97 2.17 -2.66
CA THR A 350 -11.27 2.39 -1.23
C THR A 350 -11.91 3.77 -1.03
N THR A 351 -12.58 3.97 0.11
CA THR A 351 -13.12 5.28 0.50
C THR A 351 -12.11 6.04 1.34
N LEU A 352 -11.57 7.13 0.78
CA LEU A 352 -10.84 8.15 1.52
C LEU A 352 -11.84 9.03 2.27
N SER A 353 -11.80 8.99 3.60
CA SER A 353 -12.60 9.88 4.45
C SER A 353 -11.71 10.96 5.07
N THR A 354 -12.10 12.21 4.90
CA THR A 354 -11.42 13.37 5.51
C THR A 354 -12.36 14.10 6.45
N ASN A 355 -11.86 14.50 7.62
CA ASN A 355 -12.59 15.36 8.54
C ASN A 355 -12.47 16.83 8.12
N SER A 356 -13.25 17.72 8.73
CA SER A 356 -13.28 19.15 8.37
C SER A 356 -11.91 19.85 8.56
N ALA A 357 -11.14 19.46 9.57
CA ALA A 357 -9.79 20.01 9.81
C ALA A 357 -8.79 19.69 8.68
N SER A 358 -8.93 18.55 8.02
CA SER A 358 -8.06 18.11 6.92
C SER A 358 -8.72 18.22 5.53
N GLY A 359 -10.01 18.55 5.51
CA GLY A 359 -10.84 18.70 4.32
C GLY A 359 -10.58 20.01 3.57
N LEU A 360 -11.55 20.44 2.78
CA LEU A 360 -11.39 21.60 1.88
C LEU A 360 -11.41 22.94 2.62
N GLY A 361 -12.05 23.00 3.79
CA GLY A 361 -12.15 24.22 4.62
C GLY A 361 -10.80 24.85 4.95
N ARG A 362 -9.75 24.04 5.13
CA ARG A 362 -8.40 24.53 5.49
C ARG A 362 -7.75 25.45 4.45
N PHE A 363 -8.22 25.41 3.22
CA PHE A 363 -7.69 26.20 2.10
C PHE A 363 -8.30 27.60 2.01
N TYR A 364 -9.32 27.89 2.82
CA TYR A 364 -10.05 29.15 2.78
C TYR A 364 -10.00 29.87 4.14
N SER A 365 -9.99 31.19 4.08
CA SER A 365 -10.18 32.08 5.22
C SER A 365 -11.55 32.76 5.06
N VAL A 366 -12.34 32.82 6.13
CA VAL A 366 -13.62 33.54 6.13
C VAL A 366 -13.51 34.68 7.11
N TYR A 367 -14.05 35.82 6.71
CA TYR A 367 -13.90 37.07 7.44
C TYR A 367 -15.24 37.78 7.52
N PRO A 368 -15.48 38.56 8.57
CA PRO A 368 -16.70 39.34 8.67
C PRO A 368 -16.77 40.38 7.53
N PRO A 369 -17.98 40.65 6.98
CA PRO A 369 -18.16 41.67 5.93
C PRO A 369 -17.79 43.08 6.40
N THR A 370 -17.91 43.34 7.69
CA THR A 370 -17.49 44.57 8.35
C THR A 370 -16.50 44.27 9.48
N PRO A 371 -15.49 45.11 9.71
CA PRO A 371 -14.57 44.93 10.84
C PRO A 371 -15.32 44.79 12.17
N GLY A 372 -15.03 43.73 12.93
CA GLY A 372 -15.69 43.43 14.21
C GLY A 372 -17.08 42.79 14.11
N GLY A 373 -17.59 42.55 12.90
CA GLY A 373 -18.87 41.85 12.67
C GLY A 373 -18.81 40.34 12.89
N ALA A 374 -19.95 39.67 12.72
CA ALA A 374 -20.03 38.21 12.78
C ALA A 374 -19.36 37.56 11.55
N THR A 375 -18.58 36.51 11.77
CA THR A 375 -17.96 35.73 10.70
C THR A 375 -19.01 34.89 9.98
N PRO A 376 -19.16 35.02 8.64
CA PRO A 376 -20.07 34.23 7.84
C PRO A 376 -19.78 32.73 7.93
N THR A 377 -20.81 31.91 7.74
CA THR A 377 -20.62 30.47 7.62
C THR A 377 -20.19 30.13 6.20
N LEU A 378 -19.11 29.36 6.06
CA LEU A 378 -18.67 28.79 4.79
C LEU A 378 -19.24 27.38 4.63
N THR A 379 -19.82 27.12 3.47
CA THR A 379 -20.43 25.83 3.12
C THR A 379 -19.84 25.29 1.83
N PHE A 380 -19.73 23.96 1.74
CA PHE A 380 -19.18 23.25 0.59
C PHE A 380 -20.20 22.31 -0.05
N THR A 381 -20.08 22.10 -1.36
CA THR A 381 -20.89 21.17 -2.15
C THR A 381 -20.02 20.35 -3.10
N GLY A 382 -20.31 19.05 -3.25
CA GLY A 382 -19.51 18.13 -4.07
C GLY A 382 -20.12 17.87 -5.45
N ASN A 383 -19.28 17.91 -6.50
CA ASN A 383 -19.67 17.74 -7.90
C ASN A 383 -18.94 16.56 -8.57
N GLY A 384 -18.63 15.50 -7.81
CA GLY A 384 -17.92 14.32 -8.31
C GLY A 384 -16.42 14.54 -8.54
N SER A 385 -15.80 13.74 -9.41
CA SER A 385 -14.40 13.90 -9.81
C SER A 385 -14.21 13.94 -11.33
N ALA A 386 -13.03 14.39 -11.76
CA ALA A 386 -12.65 14.48 -13.17
C ALA A 386 -12.69 13.14 -13.90
N ARG A 387 -12.32 12.06 -13.22
CA ARG A 387 -12.31 10.70 -13.78
C ARG A 387 -13.57 9.89 -13.47
N GLY A 388 -14.60 10.50 -12.86
CA GLY A 388 -15.86 9.80 -12.56
C GLY A 388 -15.82 8.97 -11.27
N GLY A 389 -14.98 9.36 -10.31
CA GLY A 389 -15.06 8.90 -8.92
C GLY A 389 -16.29 9.48 -8.19
N ILE A 390 -16.64 8.85 -7.08
CA ILE A 390 -17.76 9.26 -6.22
C ILE A 390 -17.22 10.20 -5.14
N LEU A 391 -17.83 11.38 -5.00
CA LEU A 391 -17.50 12.38 -3.99
C LEU A 391 -18.76 12.74 -3.21
N ASN A 392 -18.79 12.37 -1.93
CA ASN A 392 -19.82 12.77 -0.98
C ASN A 392 -19.22 13.85 -0.08
N MET A 393 -19.80 15.05 -0.09
CA MET A 393 -19.26 16.22 0.61
C MET A 393 -20.25 16.74 1.62
N ASN A 394 -19.77 17.06 2.82
CA ASN A 394 -20.53 17.74 3.85
C ASN A 394 -20.32 19.25 3.75
N ALA A 395 -21.27 20.01 4.28
CA ALA A 395 -21.24 21.48 4.25
C ALA A 395 -20.00 22.06 4.96
N ASP A 396 -19.42 21.38 5.95
CA ASP A 396 -18.22 21.83 6.67
C ASP A 396 -16.91 21.59 5.91
N GLY A 397 -16.96 21.06 4.68
CA GLY A 397 -15.81 20.76 3.84
C GLY A 397 -15.13 19.42 4.13
N SER A 398 -15.66 18.63 5.07
CA SER A 398 -15.33 17.21 5.18
C SER A 398 -15.92 16.41 4.02
N PHE A 399 -15.26 15.35 3.59
CA PHE A 399 -15.72 14.56 2.45
C PHE A 399 -15.29 13.09 2.51
N ALA A 400 -16.04 12.25 1.79
CA ALA A 400 -15.69 10.89 1.45
C ALA A 400 -15.52 10.77 -0.07
N PHE A 401 -14.37 10.26 -0.51
CA PHE A 401 -14.03 10.07 -1.92
C PHE A 401 -13.70 8.60 -2.20
N THR A 402 -14.31 8.04 -3.25
CA THR A 402 -13.94 6.74 -3.81
C THR A 402 -13.58 6.93 -5.28
N SER A 403 -12.40 6.44 -5.69
CA SER A 403 -11.93 6.56 -7.07
C SER A 403 -12.88 5.87 -8.07
N ARG A 404 -12.66 6.13 -9.36
CA ARG A 404 -13.23 5.28 -10.41
C ARG A 404 -12.71 3.86 -10.22
N ALA A 405 -13.56 2.88 -10.53
CA ALA A 405 -13.21 1.47 -10.43
C ALA A 405 -11.96 1.15 -11.28
N GLY A 406 -10.96 0.52 -10.67
CA GLY A 406 -9.72 0.08 -11.32
C GLY A 406 -8.56 1.07 -11.32
N ASP A 407 -8.79 2.34 -10.94
CA ASP A 407 -7.72 3.33 -10.75
C ASP A 407 -6.72 2.87 -9.66
N GLY A 408 -5.46 3.32 -9.73
CA GLY A 408 -4.39 2.93 -8.80
C GLY A 408 -3.56 1.72 -9.24
N ALA A 409 -3.64 1.34 -10.52
CA ALA A 409 -2.81 0.29 -11.11
C ALA A 409 -1.31 0.59 -11.05
N GLY A 410 -0.48 -0.45 -11.05
CA GLY A 410 0.98 -0.32 -11.26
C GLY A 410 1.81 -0.09 -9.99
N ALA A 411 1.18 0.02 -8.82
CA ALA A 411 1.89 0.01 -7.55
C ALA A 411 2.42 -1.39 -7.20
N THR A 412 3.49 -1.45 -6.42
CA THR A 412 3.98 -2.67 -5.78
C THR A 412 3.26 -2.87 -4.46
N LEU A 413 2.74 -4.07 -4.22
CA LEU A 413 2.12 -4.46 -2.96
C LEU A 413 3.14 -5.18 -2.08
N THR A 414 3.31 -4.68 -0.86
CA THR A 414 4.14 -5.31 0.17
C THR A 414 3.28 -5.70 1.36
N ARG A 415 3.40 -6.95 1.80
CA ARG A 415 2.92 -7.42 3.10
C ARG A 415 3.96 -7.11 4.16
N ASN A 416 3.57 -6.43 5.23
CA ASN A 416 4.41 -6.15 6.39
C ASN A 416 4.04 -7.09 7.56
N ALA A 417 4.61 -6.83 8.74
CA ALA A 417 4.24 -7.53 9.97
C ALA A 417 2.73 -7.36 10.28
N ALA A 418 2.19 -8.34 11.02
CA ALA A 418 0.80 -8.39 11.46
C ALA A 418 -0.24 -8.29 10.33
N ASP A 419 0.07 -8.86 9.15
CA ASP A 419 -0.85 -8.86 8.00
C ASP A 419 -1.31 -7.46 7.56
N THR A 420 -0.45 -6.45 7.73
CA THR A 420 -0.68 -5.09 7.20
C THR A 420 -0.08 -4.94 5.80
N PHE A 421 -0.64 -4.06 4.97
CA PHE A 421 -0.24 -3.91 3.57
C PHE A 421 0.14 -2.48 3.22
N THR A 422 1.14 -2.31 2.36
CA THR A 422 1.57 -1.00 1.83
C THR A 422 1.66 -1.07 0.31
N PHE A 423 1.15 -0.02 -0.35
CA PHE A 423 1.37 0.21 -1.76
C PHE A 423 2.49 1.25 -1.95
N SER A 424 3.51 0.91 -2.73
CA SER A 424 4.64 1.80 -3.00
C SER A 424 5.07 1.73 -4.47
N GLY A 425 5.80 2.74 -4.92
CA GLY A 425 6.17 2.87 -6.33
C GLY A 425 4.96 2.99 -7.25
N GLY A 426 5.18 2.77 -8.54
CA GLY A 426 4.19 3.02 -9.59
C GLY A 426 3.96 4.51 -9.81
N THR A 427 3.39 4.85 -10.98
CA THR A 427 2.93 6.22 -11.21
C THR A 427 1.48 6.33 -10.76
N PRO A 428 1.16 7.20 -9.77
CA PRO A 428 -0.21 7.33 -9.29
C PRO A 428 -1.17 7.72 -10.41
N THR A 429 -2.37 7.14 -10.37
CA THR A 429 -3.45 7.60 -11.24
C THR A 429 -3.96 8.92 -10.70
N ALA A 430 -3.83 9.97 -11.49
CA ALA A 430 -4.17 11.30 -11.07
C ALA A 430 -5.65 11.63 -11.36
N ASP A 431 -6.36 12.16 -10.38
CA ASP A 431 -7.75 12.60 -10.48
C ASP A 431 -7.94 13.97 -9.80
N THR A 432 -9.11 14.56 -9.93
CA THR A 432 -9.44 15.89 -9.41
C THR A 432 -10.85 15.91 -8.86
N LEU A 433 -10.98 16.21 -7.58
CA LEU A 433 -12.26 16.45 -6.91
C LEU A 433 -12.84 17.76 -7.42
N ARG A 434 -14.13 17.78 -7.76
CA ARG A 434 -14.85 18.99 -8.15
C ARG A 434 -15.79 19.42 -7.03
N TYR A 435 -15.76 20.70 -6.68
CA TYR A 435 -16.57 21.22 -5.58
C TYR A 435 -17.04 22.66 -5.83
N GLY A 436 -18.09 23.07 -5.11
CA GLY A 436 -18.52 24.45 -4.97
C GLY A 436 -18.38 24.90 -3.52
N LEU A 437 -18.38 26.21 -3.32
CA LEU A 437 -18.41 26.81 -1.99
C LEU A 437 -19.29 28.06 -1.96
N ASN A 438 -19.95 28.28 -0.82
CA ASN A 438 -20.87 29.40 -0.60
C ASN A 438 -20.70 29.94 0.81
N THR A 439 -20.78 31.26 0.98
CA THR A 439 -20.91 31.88 2.30
C THR A 439 -22.37 32.23 2.60
N SER A 440 -22.70 32.36 3.89
CA SER A 440 -24.03 32.79 4.33
C SER A 440 -24.42 34.22 3.91
N THR A 441 -23.48 34.98 3.32
CA THR A 441 -23.73 36.33 2.77
C THR A 441 -23.93 36.32 1.25
N GLY A 442 -23.88 35.16 0.60
CA GLY A 442 -24.15 35.01 -0.83
C GLY A 442 -22.92 35.05 -1.73
N CYS A 443 -21.69 35.03 -1.19
CA CYS A 443 -20.51 34.85 -2.02
C CYS A 443 -20.40 33.38 -2.47
N THR A 444 -20.26 33.16 -3.79
CA THR A 444 -20.30 31.82 -4.39
C THR A 444 -19.10 31.56 -5.30
N GLY A 445 -18.43 30.42 -5.10
CA GLY A 445 -17.39 29.89 -6.00
C GLY A 445 -17.81 28.54 -6.55
N SER A 446 -18.20 28.49 -7.83
CA SER A 446 -18.57 27.25 -8.52
C SER A 446 -17.36 26.58 -9.19
N ASN A 447 -17.42 25.26 -9.38
CA ASN A 447 -16.47 24.47 -10.18
C ASN A 447 -14.99 24.55 -9.75
N GLN A 448 -14.76 24.57 -8.44
CA GLN A 448 -13.43 24.48 -7.86
C GLN A 448 -12.87 23.07 -7.93
N ALA A 449 -11.55 22.95 -7.89
CA ALA A 449 -10.82 21.71 -8.12
C ALA A 449 -9.80 21.43 -7.01
N ALA A 450 -9.74 20.19 -6.52
CA ALA A 450 -8.69 19.72 -5.63
C ALA A 450 -8.05 18.42 -6.16
N PRO A 451 -6.72 18.37 -6.33
CA PRO A 451 -6.03 17.17 -6.82
C PRO A 451 -6.15 15.98 -5.86
N VAL A 452 -6.23 14.77 -6.40
CA VAL A 452 -6.09 13.51 -5.66
C VAL A 452 -5.27 12.50 -6.46
N ASN A 453 -4.29 11.89 -5.81
CA ASN A 453 -3.41 10.88 -6.40
C ASN A 453 -3.79 9.51 -5.85
N VAL A 454 -4.22 8.62 -6.75
CA VAL A 454 -4.68 7.27 -6.43
C VAL A 454 -3.53 6.29 -6.66
N ASN A 455 -3.07 5.58 -5.62
CA ASN A 455 -1.99 4.60 -5.73
C ASN A 455 -2.31 3.27 -5.05
N GLY A 456 -2.05 2.16 -5.75
CA GLY A 456 -2.52 0.84 -5.36
C GLY A 456 -4.04 0.70 -5.45
N ARG A 457 -4.54 -0.54 -5.35
CA ARG A 457 -5.99 -0.76 -5.34
C ARG A 457 -6.39 -2.01 -4.55
N VAL A 458 -7.58 -1.93 -3.94
CA VAL A 458 -8.22 -3.03 -3.23
C VAL A 458 -9.53 -3.39 -3.91
N TRP A 459 -9.70 -4.64 -4.34
CA TRP A 459 -10.99 -5.12 -4.85
C TRP A 459 -11.81 -5.72 -3.73
N PHE A 460 -13.05 -5.26 -3.57
CA PHE A 460 -13.94 -5.72 -2.49
C PHE A 460 -14.96 -6.72 -3.03
N VAL A 461 -15.16 -7.81 -2.28
CA VAL A 461 -16.15 -8.84 -2.53
C VAL A 461 -17.07 -8.98 -1.32
N ASN A 462 -18.38 -8.93 -1.54
CA ASN A 462 -19.40 -9.18 -0.53
C ASN A 462 -20.58 -9.96 -1.14
N GLY A 463 -20.71 -11.24 -0.80
CA GLY A 463 -21.71 -12.15 -1.37
C GLY A 463 -23.15 -11.83 -0.99
N ALA A 464 -23.37 -11.03 0.06
CA ALA A 464 -24.69 -10.54 0.45
C ALA A 464 -25.10 -9.22 -0.25
N GLY A 465 -24.17 -8.59 -0.98
CA GLY A 465 -24.40 -7.33 -1.68
C GLY A 465 -24.98 -7.49 -3.09
N GLY A 466 -25.31 -6.36 -3.72
CA GLY A 466 -25.66 -6.33 -5.15
C GLY A 466 -24.45 -6.57 -6.06
N SER A 467 -24.68 -6.77 -7.37
CA SER A 467 -23.64 -6.92 -8.39
C SER A 467 -22.89 -5.59 -8.65
N GLY A 468 -22.06 -5.17 -7.70
CA GLY A 468 -21.25 -3.96 -7.80
C GLY A 468 -20.04 -4.10 -8.72
N ASP A 469 -19.21 -3.07 -8.74
CA ASP A 469 -18.03 -2.95 -9.60
C ASP A 469 -16.70 -3.17 -8.87
N GLY A 470 -16.76 -3.65 -7.62
CA GLY A 470 -15.59 -4.04 -6.82
C GLY A 470 -14.99 -2.93 -5.98
N ARG A 471 -15.61 -1.75 -5.93
CA ARG A 471 -15.24 -0.69 -4.98
C ARG A 471 -15.80 -0.98 -3.58
N GLN A 472 -15.24 -0.35 -2.55
CA GLN A 472 -15.66 -0.54 -1.15
C GLN A 472 -17.16 -0.26 -0.94
N SER A 473 -17.69 0.76 -1.60
CA SER A 473 -19.10 1.14 -1.55
C SER A 473 -20.01 0.30 -2.46
N THR A 474 -19.44 -0.34 -3.48
CA THR A 474 -20.14 -1.15 -4.48
C THR A 474 -19.35 -2.43 -4.76
N PRO A 475 -19.22 -3.35 -3.77
CA PRO A 475 -18.38 -4.54 -3.90
C PRO A 475 -18.93 -5.50 -4.95
N PHE A 476 -18.06 -6.34 -5.51
CA PHE A 476 -18.52 -7.48 -6.29
C PHE A 476 -19.30 -8.45 -5.41
N ASN A 477 -20.28 -9.14 -5.97
CA ASN A 477 -20.99 -10.22 -5.27
C ASN A 477 -20.31 -11.60 -5.42
N THR A 478 -19.29 -11.72 -6.28
CA THR A 478 -18.57 -12.98 -6.50
C THR A 478 -17.06 -12.80 -6.50
N VAL A 479 -16.35 -13.83 -6.04
CA VAL A 479 -14.89 -13.88 -6.07
C VAL A 479 -14.37 -13.99 -7.51
N SER A 480 -15.12 -14.66 -8.39
CA SER A 480 -14.79 -14.75 -9.83
C SER A 480 -14.75 -13.38 -10.53
N ALA A 481 -15.64 -12.45 -10.17
CA ALA A 481 -15.60 -11.09 -10.70
C ALA A 481 -14.34 -10.34 -10.24
N ALA A 482 -13.96 -10.46 -8.97
CA ALA A 482 -12.70 -9.88 -8.46
C ALA A 482 -11.45 -10.50 -9.09
N GLN A 483 -11.44 -11.82 -9.30
CA GLN A 483 -10.36 -12.49 -10.03
C GLN A 483 -10.18 -11.92 -11.44
N THR A 484 -11.29 -11.69 -12.14
CA THR A 484 -11.29 -11.16 -13.50
C THR A 484 -10.76 -9.72 -13.52
N ALA A 485 -11.26 -8.87 -12.63
CA ALA A 485 -10.93 -7.45 -12.58
C ALA A 485 -9.51 -7.15 -12.07
N SER A 486 -8.99 -7.96 -11.16
CA SER A 486 -7.70 -7.72 -10.51
C SER A 486 -6.50 -7.96 -11.43
N GLY A 487 -5.37 -7.31 -11.16
CA GLY A 487 -4.08 -7.52 -11.80
C GLY A 487 -2.99 -7.97 -10.81
N PRO A 488 -1.77 -8.26 -11.28
CA PRO A 488 -0.63 -8.48 -10.40
C PRO A 488 -0.45 -7.32 -9.41
N ASN A 489 0.05 -7.60 -8.21
CA ASN A 489 0.20 -6.65 -7.10
C ASN A 489 -1.12 -6.06 -6.54
N ASP A 490 -2.29 -6.58 -6.91
CA ASP A 490 -3.54 -6.13 -6.30
C ASP A 490 -3.82 -6.83 -4.96
N LEU A 491 -4.61 -6.15 -4.12
CA LEU A 491 -5.22 -6.74 -2.94
C LEU A 491 -6.71 -7.04 -3.22
N ILE A 492 -7.17 -8.23 -2.83
CA ILE A 492 -8.58 -8.63 -2.88
C ILE A 492 -9.08 -8.82 -1.44
N TYR A 493 -10.11 -8.10 -1.05
CA TYR A 493 -10.78 -8.27 0.24
C TYR A 493 -12.09 -9.06 0.07
N ILE A 494 -12.29 -10.08 0.90
CA ILE A 494 -13.50 -10.91 0.91
C ILE A 494 -14.22 -10.71 2.25
N ALA A 495 -15.41 -10.13 2.21
CA ALA A 495 -16.26 -9.93 3.39
C ALA A 495 -16.77 -11.27 3.94
N SER A 496 -17.22 -11.30 5.20
CA SER A 496 -17.80 -12.49 5.84
C SER A 496 -18.88 -13.15 4.97
N GLY A 497 -18.87 -14.47 4.87
CA GLY A 497 -19.86 -15.23 4.09
C GLY A 497 -19.30 -16.54 3.52
N THR A 498 -20.14 -17.26 2.79
CA THR A 498 -19.75 -18.45 2.01
C THR A 498 -19.83 -18.11 0.52
N TYR A 499 -18.72 -18.32 -0.19
CA TYR A 499 -18.57 -18.00 -1.61
C TYR A 499 -18.40 -19.28 -2.40
N SER A 500 -19.53 -19.83 -2.88
CA SER A 500 -19.54 -21.04 -3.69
C SER A 500 -19.37 -20.70 -5.17
N GLN A 501 -18.41 -21.33 -5.84
CA GLN A 501 -18.18 -21.16 -7.28
C GLN A 501 -17.73 -22.46 -7.95
N PRO A 502 -18.03 -22.66 -9.25
CA PRO A 502 -17.69 -23.90 -9.96
C PRO A 502 -16.20 -24.00 -10.29
N THR A 503 -15.53 -22.88 -10.50
CA THR A 503 -14.15 -22.82 -10.99
C THR A 503 -13.16 -22.36 -9.92
N THR A 504 -11.92 -22.78 -10.06
CA THR A 504 -10.80 -22.42 -9.18
C THR A 504 -10.61 -20.91 -9.04
N PHE A 505 -10.26 -20.45 -7.82
CA PHE A 505 -9.77 -19.10 -7.61
C PHE A 505 -8.26 -19.02 -7.93
N THR A 506 -7.91 -18.47 -9.07
CA THR A 506 -6.53 -18.36 -9.55
C THR A 506 -5.98 -16.96 -9.25
N LEU A 507 -4.92 -16.91 -8.44
CA LEU A 507 -4.21 -15.68 -8.14
C LEU A 507 -3.22 -15.31 -9.24
N LYS A 508 -2.91 -14.02 -9.34
CA LYS A 508 -1.85 -13.44 -10.19
C LYS A 508 -0.64 -13.10 -9.33
N ASN A 509 0.51 -12.86 -9.97
CA ASN A 509 1.77 -12.59 -9.27
C ASN A 509 1.64 -11.48 -8.22
N ALA A 510 2.20 -11.71 -7.03
CA ALA A 510 2.25 -10.77 -5.91
C ALA A 510 0.87 -10.24 -5.45
N GLN A 511 -0.22 -10.95 -5.75
CA GLN A 511 -1.53 -10.61 -5.20
C GLN A 511 -1.67 -11.08 -3.74
N ALA A 512 -2.43 -10.30 -2.97
CA ALA A 512 -2.90 -10.69 -1.65
C ALA A 512 -4.42 -10.88 -1.62
N THR A 513 -4.89 -11.91 -0.93
CA THR A 513 -6.30 -12.07 -0.57
C THR A 513 -6.46 -12.01 0.94
N VAL A 514 -7.29 -11.07 1.40
CA VAL A 514 -7.58 -10.83 2.81
C VAL A 514 -9.06 -11.14 3.06
N GLY A 515 -9.35 -12.18 3.80
CA GLY A 515 -10.70 -12.45 4.29
C GLY A 515 -11.00 -11.63 5.54
N ALA A 516 -12.29 -11.40 5.78
CA ALA A 516 -12.78 -10.67 6.94
C ALA A 516 -12.35 -11.24 8.30
N GLY A 517 -11.80 -12.46 8.39
CA GLY A 517 -11.22 -13.02 9.61
C GLY A 517 -10.00 -12.26 10.14
N THR A 518 -9.49 -11.28 9.40
CA THR A 518 -8.43 -10.36 9.81
C THR A 518 -8.77 -8.95 9.38
N ALA A 519 -8.36 -7.94 10.16
CA ALA A 519 -8.60 -6.54 9.81
C ALA A 519 -7.88 -6.17 8.52
N LEU A 520 -8.55 -5.41 7.64
CA LEU A 520 -7.95 -4.90 6.43
C LEU A 520 -7.24 -3.58 6.75
N ILE A 521 -5.91 -3.61 6.82
CA ILE A 521 -5.06 -2.45 7.10
C ILE A 521 -4.17 -2.16 5.89
N VAL A 522 -4.31 -0.98 5.30
CA VAL A 522 -3.60 -0.55 4.10
C VAL A 522 -3.01 0.84 4.30
N ASN A 523 -1.73 1.01 3.95
CA ASN A 523 -0.99 2.28 4.09
C ASN A 523 -1.12 2.89 5.50
N GLY A 524 -1.10 2.04 6.54
CA GLY A 524 -1.25 2.43 7.95
C GLY A 524 -2.69 2.73 8.40
N SER A 525 -3.67 2.70 7.49
CA SER A 525 -5.08 2.97 7.82
C SER A 525 -5.89 1.66 7.90
N THR A 526 -6.69 1.52 8.96
CA THR A 526 -7.66 0.40 9.06
C THR A 526 -8.88 0.74 8.21
N LEU A 527 -9.06 0.03 7.10
CA LEU A 527 -10.19 0.23 6.18
C LEU A 527 -11.44 -0.53 6.65
N LEU A 528 -11.24 -1.76 7.15
CA LEU A 528 -12.31 -2.60 7.70
C LEU A 528 -11.78 -3.37 8.92
N PRO A 529 -12.54 -3.47 10.03
CA PRO A 529 -12.16 -4.28 11.18
C PRO A 529 -12.23 -5.79 10.87
N ALA A 530 -11.65 -6.61 11.74
CA ALA A 530 -11.83 -8.05 11.69
C ALA A 530 -13.30 -8.43 12.05
N ALA A 531 -13.78 -9.48 11.41
CA ALA A 531 -15.08 -10.11 11.58
C ALA A 531 -14.91 -11.64 11.42
N THR A 532 -15.96 -12.35 11.01
CA THR A 532 -15.89 -13.80 10.77
C THR A 532 -15.13 -14.12 9.49
N ALA A 533 -14.21 -15.08 9.55
CA ALA A 533 -13.49 -15.55 8.37
C ALA A 533 -14.47 -16.07 7.30
N PRO A 534 -14.39 -15.58 6.04
CA PRO A 534 -15.21 -16.12 4.96
C PRO A 534 -14.73 -17.51 4.56
N LEU A 535 -15.65 -18.29 4.00
CA LEU A 535 -15.37 -19.57 3.35
C LEU A 535 -15.37 -19.39 1.83
N LEU A 536 -14.22 -19.57 1.20
CA LEU A 536 -14.10 -19.74 -0.24
C LEU A 536 -14.32 -21.21 -0.59
N GLN A 537 -15.41 -21.53 -1.29
CA GLN A 537 -15.79 -22.90 -1.64
C GLN A 537 -15.79 -23.10 -3.16
N VAL A 538 -14.87 -23.91 -3.67
CA VAL A 538 -14.79 -24.30 -5.08
C VAL A 538 -15.27 -25.73 -5.26
N THR A 539 -16.27 -25.95 -6.10
CA THR A 539 -16.94 -27.25 -6.27
C THR A 539 -16.38 -28.10 -7.42
N GLY A 540 -15.78 -27.48 -8.44
CA GLY A 540 -15.26 -28.17 -9.65
C GLY A 540 -13.75 -28.16 -9.83
N GLY A 541 -12.98 -27.66 -8.86
CA GLY A 541 -11.52 -27.51 -8.99
C GLY A 541 -10.83 -27.31 -7.64
N ALA A 542 -9.61 -26.77 -7.69
CA ALA A 542 -8.87 -26.40 -6.48
C ALA A 542 -9.52 -25.17 -5.82
N GLY A 543 -9.41 -25.05 -4.50
CA GLY A 543 -9.89 -23.86 -3.77
C GLY A 543 -9.14 -22.61 -4.25
N VAL A 544 -7.81 -22.69 -4.25
CA VAL A 544 -6.92 -21.64 -4.77
C VAL A 544 -5.78 -22.24 -5.61
N THR A 545 -5.50 -21.62 -6.76
CA THR A 545 -4.24 -21.83 -7.49
C THR A 545 -3.34 -20.60 -7.34
N LEU A 546 -2.11 -20.85 -6.91
CA LEU A 546 -1.09 -19.82 -6.70
C LEU A 546 -0.35 -19.49 -8.00
N ALA A 547 -0.03 -18.22 -8.14
CA ALA A 547 1.06 -17.74 -8.97
C ALA A 547 2.28 -17.44 -8.07
N SER A 548 3.19 -16.56 -8.49
CA SER A 548 4.38 -16.25 -7.68
C SER A 548 4.09 -15.24 -6.57
N ASN A 549 4.62 -15.51 -5.37
CA ASN A 549 4.66 -14.58 -4.23
C ASN A 549 3.30 -14.12 -3.69
N ASN A 550 2.34 -15.04 -3.59
CA ASN A 550 0.99 -14.73 -3.13
C ASN A 550 0.83 -14.69 -1.60
N THR A 551 -0.17 -13.93 -1.16
CA THR A 551 -0.60 -13.88 0.25
C THR A 551 -2.07 -14.30 0.39
N LEU A 552 -2.37 -15.14 1.37
CA LEU A 552 -3.73 -15.55 1.76
C LEU A 552 -3.89 -15.43 3.28
N THR A 553 -4.71 -14.51 3.79
CA THR A 553 -4.91 -14.34 5.24
C THR A 553 -6.37 -14.09 5.62
N GLY A 554 -6.79 -14.53 6.80
CA GLY A 554 -8.10 -14.23 7.37
C GLY A 554 -9.29 -14.95 6.69
N LEU A 555 -9.06 -16.04 5.96
CA LEU A 555 -10.11 -16.83 5.30
C LEU A 555 -9.98 -18.34 5.53
N SER A 556 -11.04 -19.07 5.19
CA SER A 556 -11.04 -20.52 4.99
C SER A 556 -11.13 -20.84 3.51
N VAL A 557 -10.41 -21.88 3.08
CA VAL A 557 -10.38 -22.34 1.68
C VAL A 557 -10.87 -23.78 1.62
N GLN A 558 -11.82 -24.04 0.72
CA GLN A 558 -12.27 -25.38 0.37
C GLN A 558 -12.25 -25.57 -1.15
N GLY A 559 -11.58 -26.62 -1.61
CA GLY A 559 -11.69 -27.09 -2.99
C GLY A 559 -12.23 -28.50 -3.10
N SER A 560 -12.54 -28.87 -4.34
CA SER A 560 -12.91 -30.23 -4.70
C SER A 560 -11.68 -31.07 -5.00
N THR A 561 -10.79 -30.60 -5.90
CA THR A 561 -9.57 -31.34 -6.28
C THR A 561 -8.41 -31.07 -5.33
N ASP A 562 -8.21 -29.84 -4.89
CA ASP A 562 -7.18 -29.48 -3.91
C ASP A 562 -7.67 -28.28 -3.08
N GLY A 563 -7.17 -28.08 -1.86
CA GLY A 563 -7.41 -26.85 -1.11
C GLY A 563 -6.64 -25.69 -1.72
N ILE A 564 -5.30 -25.78 -1.65
CA ILE A 564 -4.38 -24.83 -2.29
C ILE A 564 -3.36 -25.59 -3.14
N THR A 565 -3.16 -25.17 -4.38
CA THR A 565 -2.17 -25.74 -5.29
C THR A 565 -1.25 -24.69 -5.90
N GLY A 566 0.02 -25.03 -6.14
CA GLY A 566 0.98 -24.15 -6.81
C GLY A 566 2.28 -24.84 -7.20
N THR A 567 2.83 -24.46 -8.35
CA THR A 567 4.17 -24.86 -8.82
C THR A 567 4.99 -23.62 -9.12
N ASN A 568 6.27 -23.58 -8.76
CA ASN A 568 7.15 -22.40 -8.96
C ASN A 568 6.55 -21.12 -8.33
N PHE A 569 5.92 -21.26 -7.17
CA PHE A 569 5.04 -20.24 -6.58
C PHE A 569 5.81 -19.16 -5.81
N GLY A 570 7.14 -19.16 -5.84
CA GLY A 570 7.95 -18.26 -5.01
C GLY A 570 7.62 -18.49 -3.54
N THR A 571 7.15 -17.47 -2.84
CA THR A 571 6.70 -17.59 -1.44
C THR A 571 5.18 -17.50 -1.28
N LEU A 572 4.56 -18.51 -0.67
CA LEU A 572 3.19 -18.41 -0.14
C LEU A 572 3.23 -17.86 1.29
N ASN A 573 2.65 -16.69 1.53
CA ASN A 573 2.45 -16.17 2.88
C ASN A 573 0.99 -16.35 3.32
N GLY A 574 0.75 -16.73 4.57
CA GLY A 574 -0.63 -16.74 5.04
C GLY A 574 -0.91 -17.11 6.48
N THR A 575 -2.09 -16.70 6.93
CA THR A 575 -2.72 -17.08 8.20
C THR A 575 -4.17 -17.49 7.91
N LEU A 576 -4.46 -18.79 7.91
CA LEU A 576 -5.76 -19.32 7.49
C LEU A 576 -6.47 -20.04 8.62
N THR A 577 -7.80 -19.97 8.63
CA THR A 577 -8.60 -20.73 9.60
C THR A 577 -8.65 -22.20 9.18
N GLN A 578 -8.90 -22.48 7.90
CA GLN A 578 -8.97 -23.83 7.38
C GLN A 578 -8.49 -23.90 5.94
N VAL A 579 -7.81 -24.99 5.60
CA VAL A 579 -7.62 -25.41 4.21
C VAL A 579 -8.16 -26.84 4.06
N ARG A 580 -9.13 -27.01 3.15
CA ARG A 580 -9.82 -28.28 2.94
C ARG A 580 -9.85 -28.67 1.47
N ALA A 581 -9.72 -29.96 1.21
CA ALA A 581 -10.11 -30.58 -0.05
C ALA A 581 -11.13 -31.70 0.17
N SER A 582 -12.09 -31.81 -0.75
CA SER A 582 -13.14 -32.82 -0.67
C SER A 582 -12.75 -34.13 -1.35
N ASN A 583 -12.00 -34.07 -2.44
CA ASN A 583 -11.58 -35.24 -3.24
C ASN A 583 -10.06 -35.30 -3.50
N GLY A 584 -9.26 -34.32 -3.07
CA GLY A 584 -7.80 -34.39 -3.18
C GLY A 584 -7.05 -33.74 -2.02
N LEU A 585 -5.98 -32.99 -2.30
CA LEU A 585 -4.99 -32.62 -1.27
C LEU A 585 -5.37 -31.29 -0.61
N ALA A 586 -5.24 -31.18 0.72
CA ALA A 586 -5.38 -29.89 1.40
C ALA A 586 -4.36 -28.88 0.86
N LEU A 587 -3.10 -29.31 0.72
CA LEU A 587 -2.02 -28.53 0.11
C LEU A 587 -1.29 -29.38 -0.94
N ASN A 588 -1.12 -28.83 -2.14
CA ASN A 588 -0.37 -29.44 -3.23
C ASN A 588 0.65 -28.43 -3.78
N LEU A 589 1.80 -28.35 -3.11
CA LEU A 589 2.80 -27.31 -3.36
C LEU A 589 4.11 -27.92 -3.87
N LYS A 590 4.62 -27.37 -4.97
CA LYS A 590 5.87 -27.79 -5.60
C LYS A 590 6.77 -26.60 -5.94
N ASN A 591 8.06 -26.72 -5.63
CA ASN A 591 9.10 -25.71 -5.92
C ASN A 591 8.73 -24.29 -5.43
N GLY A 592 9.06 -23.99 -4.18
CA GLY A 592 8.81 -22.68 -3.57
C GLY A 592 9.06 -22.66 -2.06
N ALA A 593 8.58 -21.64 -1.38
CA ALA A 593 8.67 -21.50 0.07
C ALA A 593 7.29 -21.24 0.67
N VAL A 594 6.92 -21.99 1.70
CA VAL A 594 5.70 -21.76 2.46
C VAL A 594 6.01 -20.93 3.71
N ASN A 595 5.18 -19.96 4.03
CA ASN A 595 5.16 -19.24 5.30
C ASN A 595 3.70 -19.17 5.74
N LEU A 596 3.17 -20.33 6.12
CA LEU A 596 1.74 -20.56 6.33
C LEU A 596 1.49 -21.02 7.75
N THR A 597 0.59 -20.33 8.44
CA THR A 597 -0.08 -20.84 9.64
C THR A 597 -1.52 -21.14 9.30
N ALA A 598 -1.98 -22.36 9.59
CA ALA A 598 -3.38 -22.74 9.47
C ALA A 598 -3.89 -23.26 10.82
N THR A 599 -5.14 -22.97 11.20
CA THR A 599 -5.73 -23.63 12.37
C THR A 599 -5.99 -25.10 12.06
N ARG A 600 -6.47 -25.40 10.85
CA ARG A 600 -6.88 -26.75 10.44
C ARG A 600 -6.51 -27.08 8.99
N LEU A 601 -6.04 -28.31 8.73
CA LEU A 601 -5.88 -28.89 7.38
C LEU A 601 -6.73 -30.15 7.23
N ASP A 602 -7.59 -30.20 6.21
CA ASP A 602 -8.46 -31.35 5.94
C ASP A 602 -8.28 -31.89 4.53
N ALA A 603 -7.99 -33.18 4.44
CA ALA A 603 -8.03 -33.94 3.19
C ALA A 603 -8.70 -35.28 3.50
N THR A 604 -9.90 -35.49 2.98
CA THR A 604 -10.67 -36.72 3.19
C THR A 604 -10.97 -37.34 1.83
N ASN A 605 -9.94 -37.88 1.19
CA ASN A 605 -9.94 -38.34 -0.20
C ASN A 605 -9.55 -39.84 -0.29
N ALA A 606 -10.53 -40.72 -0.05
CA ALA A 606 -10.31 -42.17 0.03
C ALA A 606 -10.09 -42.89 -1.33
N ALA A 607 -9.86 -42.16 -2.45
CA ALA A 607 -9.71 -42.74 -3.79
C ALA A 607 -8.24 -42.74 -4.26
N THR A 608 -7.65 -43.94 -4.39
CA THR A 608 -6.41 -44.40 -5.10
C THR A 608 -5.16 -43.50 -5.20
N ASN A 609 -3.98 -44.07 -4.90
CA ASN A 609 -2.60 -43.55 -5.10
C ASN A 609 -2.37 -42.07 -4.76
N GLY A 610 -3.03 -41.56 -3.72
CA GLY A 610 -3.13 -40.13 -3.40
C GLY A 610 -2.28 -39.67 -2.22
N ARG A 611 -2.11 -38.34 -2.12
CA ARG A 611 -1.56 -37.65 -0.95
C ARG A 611 -2.66 -36.84 -0.25
N GLY A 612 -2.49 -36.49 1.03
CA GLY A 612 -3.35 -35.54 1.74
C GLY A 612 -2.74 -34.13 1.78
N VAL A 613 -1.44 -34.04 2.02
CA VAL A 613 -0.60 -32.84 1.91
C VAL A 613 0.66 -33.22 1.14
N ASN A 614 1.04 -32.41 0.17
CA ASN A 614 2.26 -32.57 -0.61
C ASN A 614 3.10 -31.30 -0.58
N LEU A 615 4.32 -31.40 -0.03
CA LEU A 615 5.34 -30.35 -0.02
C LEU A 615 6.61 -30.88 -0.70
N GLU A 616 6.72 -30.65 -2.01
CA GLU A 616 7.80 -31.20 -2.86
C GLU A 616 8.72 -30.08 -3.35
N GLN A 617 10.02 -30.14 -3.02
CA GLN A 617 10.97 -29.05 -3.23
C GLN A 617 10.50 -27.74 -2.58
N VAL A 618 9.89 -27.86 -1.39
CA VAL A 618 9.33 -26.73 -0.64
C VAL A 618 10.17 -26.45 0.61
N GLY A 619 10.57 -25.20 0.78
CA GLY A 619 11.16 -24.67 2.01
C GLY A 619 10.20 -23.83 2.85
N GLY A 620 10.73 -23.15 3.87
CA GLY A 620 10.00 -22.23 4.73
C GLY A 620 9.35 -22.93 5.93
N THR A 621 8.22 -22.41 6.40
CA THR A 621 7.50 -22.88 7.59
C THR A 621 6.03 -23.15 7.30
N LEU A 622 5.58 -24.37 7.62
CA LEU A 622 4.17 -24.73 7.76
C LEU A 622 3.85 -24.97 9.24
N THR A 623 2.84 -24.29 9.77
CA THR A 623 2.35 -24.51 11.13
C THR A 623 0.87 -24.79 11.12
N VAL A 624 0.48 -25.92 11.71
CA VAL A 624 -0.91 -26.26 12.05
C VAL A 624 -1.08 -26.18 13.55
N THR A 625 -1.99 -25.32 14.03
CA THR A 625 -2.10 -25.00 15.46
C THR A 625 -3.13 -25.86 16.19
N GLY A 626 -4.25 -26.19 15.53
CA GLY A 626 -5.48 -26.59 16.19
C GLY A 626 -6.09 -25.46 17.03
N SER A 627 -7.25 -25.73 17.63
CA SER A 627 -8.00 -24.80 18.49
C SER A 627 -7.94 -25.16 19.98
N GLY A 628 -7.10 -26.13 20.36
CA GLY A 628 -6.93 -26.58 21.75
C GLY A 628 -7.49 -27.98 22.05
N SER A 629 -8.48 -28.45 21.28
CA SER A 629 -9.09 -29.79 21.44
C SER A 629 -8.43 -30.85 20.55
N ALA A 630 -8.45 -32.13 20.94
CA ALA A 630 -7.94 -33.21 20.11
C ALA A 630 -8.62 -33.21 18.72
N GLY A 631 -7.82 -33.39 17.66
CA GLY A 631 -8.29 -33.38 16.27
C GLY A 631 -8.70 -32.02 15.70
N SER A 632 -8.59 -30.93 16.48
CA SER A 632 -8.88 -29.57 15.99
C SER A 632 -7.91 -29.07 14.92
N GLY A 633 -6.72 -29.68 14.81
CA GLY A 633 -5.74 -29.40 13.76
C GLY A 633 -6.10 -29.97 12.39
N GLY A 634 -7.09 -30.86 12.31
CA GLY A 634 -7.60 -31.35 11.03
C GLY A 634 -7.50 -32.84 10.84
N THR A 635 -8.19 -33.34 9.81
CA THR A 635 -8.20 -34.76 9.47
C THR A 635 -7.53 -34.97 8.12
N ILE A 636 -6.46 -35.76 8.12
CA ILE A 636 -5.77 -36.20 6.91
C ILE A 636 -6.01 -37.70 6.72
N GLN A 637 -6.78 -38.02 5.68
CA GLN A 637 -7.20 -39.35 5.32
C GLN A 637 -7.22 -39.53 3.81
N THR A 638 -6.39 -40.44 3.34
CA THR A 638 -6.41 -40.97 1.97
C THR A 638 -7.05 -42.38 1.98
N ALA A 639 -6.44 -43.37 1.33
CA ALA A 639 -6.76 -44.78 1.50
C ALA A 639 -5.58 -45.58 2.05
N ALA A 640 -5.87 -46.70 2.70
CA ALA A 640 -4.92 -47.62 3.30
C ALA A 640 -4.20 -48.51 2.26
N SER A 641 -3.79 -47.94 1.12
CA SER A 641 -3.23 -48.66 -0.03
C SER A 641 -1.79 -48.25 -0.30
N ALA A 642 -0.94 -49.20 -0.68
CA ALA A 642 0.49 -48.96 -0.94
C ALA A 642 0.72 -47.73 -1.83
N GLY A 643 1.67 -46.88 -1.43
CA GLY A 643 1.96 -45.61 -2.11
C GLY A 643 1.17 -44.39 -1.61
N ASN A 644 0.11 -44.56 -0.82
CA ASN A 644 -0.66 -43.45 -0.27
C ASN A 644 0.01 -42.81 0.94
N ILE A 645 0.13 -41.48 0.93
CA ILE A 645 0.84 -40.73 1.96
C ILE A 645 -0.07 -39.64 2.50
N GLY A 646 -0.34 -39.63 3.81
CA GLY A 646 -1.12 -38.55 4.42
C GLY A 646 -0.43 -37.21 4.23
N ILE A 647 0.79 -37.05 4.75
CA ILE A 647 1.58 -35.82 4.69
C ILE A 647 2.96 -36.16 4.12
N HIS A 648 3.23 -35.69 2.90
CA HIS A 648 4.49 -35.92 2.20
C HIS A 648 5.39 -34.68 2.27
N LEU A 649 6.60 -34.86 2.80
CA LEU A 649 7.59 -33.82 3.03
C LEU A 649 8.87 -34.15 2.26
N GLN A 650 9.25 -33.28 1.33
CA GLN A 650 10.42 -33.46 0.50
C GLN A 650 11.07 -32.09 0.20
N PRO A 651 11.82 -31.49 1.16
CA PRO A 651 12.39 -30.15 0.99
C PRO A 651 13.53 -30.06 -0.04
N ASP A 652 14.16 -31.18 -0.38
CA ASP A 652 15.21 -31.32 -1.39
C ASP A 652 16.45 -30.45 -1.17
N THR A 653 16.53 -29.25 -1.73
CA THR A 653 17.64 -28.29 -1.52
C THR A 653 17.28 -27.16 -0.56
N ALA A 654 16.03 -27.10 -0.08
CA ALA A 654 15.53 -26.04 0.78
C ALA A 654 15.48 -26.45 2.27
N ASN A 655 15.30 -25.47 3.16
CA ASN A 655 15.08 -25.74 4.59
C ASN A 655 13.59 -25.63 4.89
N LEU A 656 13.00 -26.69 5.47
CA LEU A 656 11.57 -26.76 5.78
C LEU A 656 11.35 -27.01 7.27
N THR A 657 10.51 -26.20 7.88
CA THR A 657 9.98 -26.38 9.23
C THR A 657 8.50 -26.74 9.16
N VAL A 658 8.10 -27.83 9.82
CA VAL A 658 6.71 -28.29 9.85
C VAL A 658 6.30 -28.52 11.31
N ASN A 659 5.28 -27.80 11.76
CA ASN A 659 4.68 -27.98 13.08
C ASN A 659 3.25 -28.49 12.91
N LEU A 660 2.97 -29.70 13.39
CA LEU A 660 1.66 -30.34 13.32
C LEU A 660 1.13 -30.55 14.73
N ASN A 661 0.08 -29.82 15.09
CA ASN A 661 -0.54 -29.93 16.41
C ASN A 661 -1.98 -30.40 16.29
N ARG A 662 -2.38 -31.35 17.16
CA ARG A 662 -3.78 -31.80 17.29
C ARG A 662 -4.38 -32.33 15.98
N MET A 663 -3.57 -32.98 15.16
CA MET A 663 -4.01 -33.62 13.92
C MET A 663 -4.71 -34.96 14.20
N VAL A 664 -5.57 -35.38 13.28
CA VAL A 664 -5.97 -36.78 13.11
C VAL A 664 -5.44 -37.25 11.75
N VAL A 665 -4.46 -38.14 11.76
CA VAL A 665 -3.86 -38.70 10.54
C VAL A 665 -4.23 -40.18 10.46
N GLN A 666 -5.15 -40.52 9.57
CA GLN A 666 -5.80 -41.83 9.62
C GLN A 666 -5.98 -42.51 8.27
N GLN A 667 -6.00 -43.85 8.29
CA GLN A 667 -6.33 -44.69 7.14
C GLN A 667 -5.46 -44.41 5.90
N ASN A 668 -4.20 -44.04 6.10
CA ASN A 668 -3.22 -43.86 5.01
C ASN A 668 -2.35 -45.12 4.89
N HIS A 669 -1.51 -45.22 3.86
CA HIS A 669 -0.43 -46.20 3.90
C HIS A 669 0.71 -45.71 4.79
N VAL A 670 1.20 -44.50 4.54
CA VAL A 670 2.07 -43.78 5.46
C VAL A 670 1.36 -42.53 5.97
N GLY A 671 1.38 -42.28 7.28
CA GLY A 671 0.74 -41.10 7.86
C GLY A 671 1.51 -39.81 7.52
N VAL A 672 2.72 -39.66 8.07
CA VAL A 672 3.69 -38.60 7.72
C VAL A 672 4.92 -39.25 7.11
N GLN A 673 5.38 -38.77 5.97
CA GLN A 673 6.56 -39.26 5.28
C GLN A 673 7.55 -38.14 4.98
N PHE A 674 8.80 -38.36 5.35
CA PHE A 674 9.95 -37.60 4.86
C PHE A 674 10.81 -38.48 3.97
N THR A 675 11.00 -38.10 2.71
CA THR A 675 11.86 -38.83 1.77
C THR A 675 12.54 -37.84 0.81
N PRO A 676 13.87 -37.65 0.88
CA PRO A 676 14.60 -36.80 -0.06
C PRO A 676 14.66 -37.41 -1.48
N PHE A 677 14.96 -36.60 -2.50
CA PHE A 677 15.10 -37.07 -3.90
C PHE A 677 16.30 -38.00 -4.13
N GLY A 678 17.29 -37.96 -3.24
CA GLY A 678 18.47 -38.79 -3.34
C GLY A 678 19.59 -38.37 -2.39
N THR A 679 20.77 -38.90 -2.62
CA THR A 679 21.98 -38.67 -1.80
C THR A 679 22.58 -37.27 -1.98
N ALA A 680 22.19 -36.52 -3.01
CA ALA A 680 22.65 -35.17 -3.31
C ALA A 680 21.82 -34.05 -2.64
N SER A 681 20.76 -34.39 -1.90
CA SER A 681 19.90 -33.41 -1.23
C SER A 681 20.66 -32.63 -0.15
N THR A 682 20.55 -31.29 -0.20
CA THR A 682 21.19 -30.33 0.73
C THR A 682 20.22 -29.60 1.64
N GLY A 683 18.93 -29.90 1.54
CA GLY A 683 17.88 -29.34 2.36
C GLY A 683 17.80 -29.97 3.74
N THR A 684 17.11 -29.31 4.67
CA THR A 684 16.90 -29.80 6.03
C THR A 684 15.42 -29.81 6.37
N LEU A 685 15.02 -30.75 7.23
CA LEU A 685 13.70 -30.82 7.83
C LEU A 685 13.80 -30.59 9.34
N SER A 686 12.99 -29.66 9.83
CA SER A 686 12.61 -29.56 11.24
C SER A 686 11.14 -29.94 11.39
N LEU A 687 10.86 -31.10 11.97
CA LEU A 687 9.50 -31.62 12.14
C LEU A 687 9.12 -31.65 13.62
N SER A 688 7.98 -31.05 13.95
CA SER A 688 7.32 -31.17 15.24
C SER A 688 5.92 -31.75 15.05
N VAL A 689 5.62 -32.85 15.72
CA VAL A 689 4.30 -33.49 15.74
C VAL A 689 3.87 -33.66 17.19
N GLN A 690 2.82 -32.94 17.58
CA GLN A 690 2.39 -32.87 18.97
C GLN A 690 0.88 -33.05 19.13
N ASP A 691 0.49 -33.64 20.26
CA ASP A 691 -0.90 -33.80 20.69
C ASP A 691 -1.84 -34.39 19.62
N SER A 692 -1.29 -35.21 18.72
CA SER A 692 -1.98 -35.71 17.52
C SER A 692 -2.35 -37.19 17.64
N SER A 693 -3.28 -37.64 16.80
CA SER A 693 -3.73 -39.02 16.73
C SER A 693 -3.43 -39.64 15.37
N PHE A 694 -2.77 -40.80 15.38
CA PHE A 694 -2.44 -41.60 14.22
C PHE A 694 -3.23 -42.91 14.28
N GLN A 695 -4.15 -43.10 13.33
CA GLN A 695 -5.09 -44.22 13.37
C GLN A 695 -5.05 -45.03 12.08
N ASN A 696 -4.82 -46.33 12.17
CA ASN A 696 -4.96 -47.23 11.02
C ASN A 696 -4.09 -46.88 9.78
N ASN A 697 -2.89 -46.32 9.97
CA ASN A 697 -1.90 -46.13 8.89
C ASN A 697 -1.11 -47.43 8.59
N THR A 698 -1.30 -48.05 7.42
CA THR A 698 -0.94 -49.48 7.17
C THR A 698 0.53 -49.87 7.12
N ALA A 699 1.45 -48.94 6.82
CA ALA A 699 2.89 -49.20 6.77
C ALA A 699 3.66 -48.50 7.88
N SER A 700 3.47 -47.19 8.03
CA SER A 700 4.06 -46.41 9.12
C SER A 700 3.16 -45.24 9.47
N SER A 701 3.00 -44.91 10.75
CA SER A 701 2.31 -43.67 11.13
C SER A 701 3.18 -42.44 10.89
N VAL A 702 4.46 -42.53 11.22
CA VAL A 702 5.49 -41.54 10.87
C VAL A 702 6.69 -42.27 10.29
N TYR A 703 7.11 -41.94 9.08
CA TYR A 703 8.26 -42.51 8.39
C TYR A 703 9.27 -41.42 8.04
N LEU A 704 10.44 -41.48 8.66
CA LEU A 704 11.54 -40.55 8.48
C LEU A 704 12.68 -41.27 7.75
N ASN A 705 12.90 -40.95 6.47
CA ASN A 705 13.94 -41.59 5.67
C ASN A 705 14.94 -40.55 5.12
N PRO A 706 15.85 -40.01 5.96
CA PRO A 706 16.85 -39.08 5.48
C PRO A 706 17.99 -39.77 4.72
N THR A 707 18.17 -39.38 3.47
CA THR A 707 19.22 -39.90 2.57
C THR A 707 20.26 -38.87 2.12
N GLY A 708 20.03 -37.57 2.32
CA GLY A 708 20.94 -36.49 1.92
C GLY A 708 22.20 -36.40 2.80
N ASN A 709 22.98 -35.31 2.72
CA ASN A 709 24.13 -35.08 3.61
C ASN A 709 23.94 -33.88 4.55
N THR A 710 22.76 -33.81 5.17
CA THR A 710 22.36 -32.75 6.11
C THR A 710 21.74 -33.27 7.40
N SER A 711 21.83 -32.49 8.48
CA SER A 711 21.21 -32.79 9.77
C SER A 711 19.75 -32.34 9.85
N ASN A 712 18.88 -33.17 10.41
CA ASN A 712 17.45 -32.90 10.59
C ASN A 712 17.06 -32.97 12.07
N THR A 713 15.96 -32.30 12.42
CA THR A 713 15.42 -32.28 13.78
C THR A 713 14.00 -32.81 13.84
N TYR A 714 13.71 -33.67 14.81
CA TYR A 714 12.40 -34.31 14.98
C TYR A 714 11.93 -34.20 16.43
N LEU A 715 10.70 -33.74 16.65
CA LEU A 715 10.00 -33.79 17.93
C LEU A 715 8.65 -34.49 17.73
N ILE A 716 8.48 -35.65 18.33
CA ILE A 716 7.25 -36.45 18.28
C ILE A 716 6.78 -36.65 19.72
N ARG A 717 5.81 -35.84 20.16
CA ARG A 717 5.44 -35.76 21.58
C ARG A 717 3.94 -35.82 21.84
N ASN A 718 3.53 -36.49 22.92
CA ASN A 718 2.14 -36.54 23.38
C ASN A 718 1.15 -37.06 22.31
N ASN A 719 1.59 -37.92 21.39
CA ASN A 719 0.72 -38.45 20.35
C ASN A 719 0.12 -39.80 20.75
N SER A 720 -1.02 -40.13 20.16
CA SER A 720 -1.63 -41.47 20.21
C SER A 720 -1.42 -42.19 18.88
N PHE A 721 -1.00 -43.45 18.93
CA PHE A 721 -0.82 -44.32 17.78
C PHE A 721 -1.64 -45.58 17.96
N THR A 722 -2.59 -45.83 17.05
CA THR A 722 -3.44 -47.02 17.08
C THR A 722 -3.53 -47.61 15.69
N HIS A 723 -3.06 -48.84 15.50
CA HIS A 723 -3.05 -49.47 14.18
C HIS A 723 -3.36 -50.96 14.26
N ALA A 724 -4.36 -51.43 13.50
CA ALA A 724 -4.75 -52.85 13.49
C ALA A 724 -3.93 -53.74 12.53
N GLY A 725 -3.24 -53.16 11.55
CA GLY A 725 -2.39 -53.87 10.59
C GLY A 725 -0.94 -54.03 11.05
N THR A 726 -0.08 -54.58 10.19
CA THR A 726 1.30 -54.97 10.54
C THR A 726 2.32 -53.84 10.40
N GLY A 727 1.87 -52.60 10.18
CA GLY A 727 2.73 -51.43 10.02
C GLY A 727 3.30 -50.91 11.33
N ASN A 728 4.32 -50.05 11.22
CA ASN A 728 5.04 -49.45 12.33
C ASN A 728 4.37 -48.16 12.86
N GLY A 729 4.75 -47.75 14.06
CA GLY A 729 4.34 -46.47 14.64
C GLY A 729 5.24 -45.35 14.09
N VAL A 730 6.34 -45.10 14.79
CA VAL A 730 7.40 -44.19 14.38
C VAL A 730 8.55 -45.00 13.79
N THR A 731 8.89 -44.73 12.53
CA THR A 731 10.00 -45.33 11.83
C THR A 731 11.00 -44.27 11.43
N TYR A 732 12.27 -44.48 11.79
CA TYR A 732 13.42 -43.73 11.29
C TYR A 732 14.34 -44.70 10.58
N GLU A 733 14.66 -44.43 9.33
CA GLU A 733 15.55 -45.26 8.54
C GLU A 733 16.45 -44.36 7.68
N ALA A 734 17.59 -43.98 8.21
CA ALA A 734 18.54 -43.14 7.48
C ALA A 734 19.48 -43.98 6.63
N GLN A 735 19.61 -43.63 5.35
CA GLN A 735 20.58 -44.23 4.45
C GLN A 735 21.45 -43.14 3.84
N ARG A 736 22.55 -42.82 4.53
CA ARG A 736 23.44 -41.72 4.16
C ARG A 736 24.55 -42.18 3.22
N PRO A 737 25.11 -41.28 2.39
CA PRO A 737 26.28 -41.60 1.56
C PRO A 737 27.49 -41.92 2.42
N THR A 738 28.36 -42.82 1.95
CA THR A 738 29.64 -43.11 2.61
C THR A 738 30.43 -41.84 2.90
N GLY A 739 30.94 -41.70 4.13
CA GLY A 739 31.68 -40.50 4.56
C GLY A 739 30.80 -39.35 5.07
N SER A 740 29.48 -39.50 5.11
CA SER A 740 28.58 -38.49 5.69
C SER A 740 28.90 -38.22 7.17
N THR A 741 28.95 -36.94 7.52
CA THR A 741 29.13 -36.42 8.89
C THR A 741 27.83 -35.87 9.49
N SER A 742 26.70 -36.07 8.80
CA SER A 742 25.38 -35.57 9.23
C SER A 742 24.99 -36.14 10.59
N VAL A 743 24.30 -35.33 11.40
CA VAL A 743 23.80 -35.71 12.72
C VAL A 743 22.32 -35.39 12.82
N ASP A 744 21.46 -36.40 12.75
CA ASP A 744 20.03 -36.22 12.99
C ASP A 744 19.74 -36.20 14.49
N HIS A 745 18.81 -35.35 14.91
CA HIS A 745 18.42 -35.17 16.30
C HIS A 745 16.93 -35.43 16.47
N GLY A 746 16.56 -36.41 17.30
CA GLY A 746 15.16 -36.76 17.53
C GLY A 746 14.79 -36.84 19.00
N ARG A 747 13.58 -36.38 19.33
CA ARG A 747 12.94 -36.57 20.63
C ARG A 747 11.57 -37.23 20.42
N ILE A 748 11.39 -38.43 20.98
CA ILE A 748 10.14 -39.20 20.93
C ILE A 748 9.65 -39.36 22.37
N GLN A 749 8.68 -38.54 22.77
CA GLN A 749 8.37 -38.31 24.19
C GLN A 749 6.89 -38.50 24.51
N ASN A 750 6.57 -39.17 25.61
CA ASN A 750 5.21 -39.24 26.18
C ASN A 750 4.12 -39.69 25.20
N ASN A 751 4.46 -40.52 24.22
CA ASN A 751 3.47 -41.04 23.26
C ASN A 751 2.81 -42.30 23.83
N THR A 752 1.56 -42.57 23.41
CA THR A 752 0.87 -43.84 23.68
C THR A 752 0.72 -44.61 22.39
N LEU A 753 1.23 -45.84 22.35
CA LEU A 753 1.26 -46.66 21.14
C LEU A 753 0.63 -48.04 21.40
N SER A 754 -0.35 -48.39 20.56
CA SER A 754 -1.09 -49.65 20.61
C SER A 754 -1.25 -50.19 19.19
N LEU A 755 -0.37 -51.10 18.78
CA LEU A 755 -0.31 -51.62 17.42
C LEU A 755 -0.76 -53.09 17.36
N SER A 756 -0.89 -53.64 16.15
CA SER A 756 -1.23 -55.04 15.95
C SER A 756 -0.27 -55.97 16.67
N THR A 757 -0.78 -57.05 17.25
CA THR A 757 0.02 -58.10 17.89
C THR A 757 0.61 -59.09 16.89
N SER A 758 0.53 -58.80 15.60
CA SER A 758 0.96 -59.68 14.51
C SER A 758 1.93 -58.99 13.55
N GLY A 759 2.69 -59.79 12.79
CA GLY A 759 3.64 -59.31 11.80
C GLY A 759 4.76 -58.45 12.39
N ASN A 760 5.29 -57.52 11.59
CA ASN A 760 6.43 -56.67 11.98
C ASN A 760 6.00 -55.35 12.64
N ALA A 761 4.83 -55.30 13.28
CA ALA A 761 4.27 -54.05 13.81
C ALA A 761 5.08 -53.50 15.00
N ASN A 762 6.09 -52.67 14.72
CA ASN A 762 6.97 -52.08 15.73
C ASN A 762 6.52 -50.65 16.04
N PRO A 763 6.07 -50.35 17.27
CA PRO A 763 5.69 -49.00 17.67
C PRO A 763 6.78 -47.95 17.45
N ILE A 764 8.04 -48.30 17.75
CA ILE A 764 9.21 -47.46 17.47
C ILE A 764 10.29 -48.32 16.80
N ASP A 765 10.72 -47.95 15.60
CA ASP A 765 11.80 -48.61 14.86
C ASP A 765 12.77 -47.58 14.30
N LEU A 766 13.97 -47.49 14.88
CA LEU A 766 15.00 -46.54 14.46
C LEU A 766 16.24 -47.28 13.96
N ALA A 767 16.66 -46.97 12.73
CA ALA A 767 17.84 -47.53 12.09
C ALA A 767 18.72 -46.45 11.43
N GLN A 768 20.02 -46.45 11.76
CA GLN A 768 21.04 -45.69 11.03
C GLN A 768 21.84 -46.63 10.13
N ARG A 769 21.87 -46.36 8.82
CA ARG A 769 22.57 -47.20 7.84
C ARG A 769 23.76 -46.47 7.20
N VAL A 770 24.80 -47.23 6.84
CA VAL A 770 25.95 -46.82 6.01
C VAL A 770 26.91 -45.80 6.63
N ALA A 771 26.47 -44.58 6.94
CA ALA A 771 27.30 -43.49 7.46
C ALA A 771 26.46 -42.48 8.26
N GLY A 772 27.05 -41.39 8.75
CA GLY A 772 26.36 -40.39 9.56
C GLY A 772 26.03 -40.85 10.98
N SER A 773 25.46 -39.93 11.76
CA SER A 773 25.07 -40.14 13.15
C SER A 773 23.59 -39.82 13.37
N ALA A 774 22.97 -40.54 14.30
CA ALA A 774 21.63 -40.26 14.81
C ALA A 774 21.67 -40.15 16.34
N ARG A 775 21.07 -39.11 16.90
CA ARG A 775 20.95 -38.90 18.35
C ARG A 775 19.49 -38.82 18.72
N PHE A 776 19.03 -39.79 19.50
CA PHE A 776 17.62 -39.89 19.90
C PHE A 776 17.46 -39.89 21.40
N GLU A 777 16.51 -39.08 21.89
CA GLU A 777 15.92 -39.25 23.21
C GLU A 777 14.55 -39.90 23.04
N VAL A 778 14.37 -41.07 23.65
CA VAL A 778 13.10 -41.80 23.66
C VAL A 778 12.67 -41.95 25.12
N SER A 779 11.68 -41.16 25.53
CA SER A 779 11.35 -41.03 26.95
C SER A 779 9.86 -40.99 27.26
N GLY A 780 9.45 -41.62 28.37
CA GLY A 780 8.07 -41.55 28.87
C GLY A 780 7.00 -42.19 27.96
N ASN A 781 7.38 -42.95 26.94
CA ASN A 781 6.40 -43.57 26.03
C ASN A 781 5.74 -44.79 26.69
N THR A 782 4.45 -44.98 26.41
CA THR A 782 3.66 -46.13 26.84
C THR A 782 3.28 -46.98 25.65
N ILE A 783 3.73 -48.24 25.63
CA ILE A 783 3.45 -49.23 24.60
C ILE A 783 2.64 -50.37 25.22
N THR A 784 1.46 -50.63 24.66
CA THR A 784 0.51 -51.62 25.19
C THR A 784 0.27 -52.82 24.28
N SER A 785 0.69 -52.74 23.00
CA SER A 785 0.59 -53.83 22.02
C SER A 785 1.51 -53.60 20.82
N TYR A 786 2.11 -54.69 20.31
CA TYR A 786 3.08 -54.70 19.21
C TYR A 786 3.27 -56.12 18.63
N GLY A 787 3.80 -56.21 17.40
CA GLY A 787 3.81 -57.43 16.59
C GLY A 787 5.13 -58.20 16.54
N LEU A 788 6.28 -57.52 16.61
CA LEU A 788 7.60 -58.17 16.67
C LEU A 788 8.46 -57.61 17.81
N TYR A 789 8.63 -56.28 17.82
CA TYR A 789 9.34 -55.54 18.87
C TYR A 789 8.51 -54.36 19.36
N GLY A 790 8.50 -54.09 20.66
CA GLY A 790 7.90 -52.86 21.19
C GLY A 790 8.70 -51.63 20.75
N MET A 791 10.03 -51.72 20.88
CA MET A 791 10.98 -50.75 20.34
C MET A 791 12.15 -51.48 19.69
N GLN A 792 12.66 -50.95 18.58
CA GLN A 792 13.84 -51.47 17.90
C GLN A 792 14.81 -50.34 17.57
N PHE A 793 16.08 -50.53 17.92
CA PHE A 793 17.16 -49.58 17.64
C PHE A 793 18.35 -50.30 17.01
N ARG A 794 18.80 -49.79 15.86
CA ARG A 794 19.79 -50.48 15.01
C ARG A 794 20.80 -49.52 14.40
N THR A 795 22.05 -49.99 14.33
CA THR A 795 23.00 -49.53 13.33
C THR A 795 23.24 -50.65 12.31
N MET A 796 23.33 -50.31 11.03
CA MET A 796 23.46 -51.27 9.94
C MET A 796 24.53 -50.81 8.94
N ASP A 797 25.48 -51.69 8.59
CA ASP A 797 26.46 -51.52 7.50
C ASP A 797 27.37 -50.27 7.57
N GLY A 798 28.61 -50.36 7.10
CA GLY A 798 29.53 -49.22 7.02
C GLY A 798 29.97 -48.64 8.38
N ALA A 799 29.93 -47.31 8.49
CA ALA A 799 30.42 -46.51 9.64
C ALA A 799 29.29 -45.74 10.34
N ALA A 800 28.05 -46.23 10.28
CA ALA A 800 26.89 -45.58 10.90
C ALA A 800 26.96 -45.58 12.43
N ARG A 801 26.61 -44.44 13.05
CA ARG A 801 26.52 -44.24 14.50
C ARG A 801 25.11 -43.91 14.97
N MET A 802 24.67 -44.49 16.07
CA MET A 802 23.43 -44.09 16.76
C MET A 802 23.65 -43.99 18.26
N ASP A 803 23.25 -42.87 18.86
CA ASP A 803 23.20 -42.64 20.30
C ASP A 803 21.72 -42.57 20.73
N VAL A 804 21.32 -43.41 21.70
CA VAL A 804 19.95 -43.48 22.20
C VAL A 804 19.92 -43.26 23.71
N ILE A 805 19.29 -42.17 24.14
CA ILE A 805 18.92 -41.93 25.53
C ILE A 805 17.53 -42.50 25.74
N LEU A 806 17.42 -43.61 26.47
CA LEU A 806 16.20 -44.39 26.61
C LEU A 806 15.75 -44.37 28.06
N THR A 807 14.74 -43.54 28.38
CA THR A 807 14.38 -43.29 29.79
C THR A 807 12.89 -43.43 30.10
N ASN A 808 12.56 -44.11 31.19
CA ASN A 808 11.20 -44.15 31.74
C ASN A 808 10.11 -44.59 30.74
N ASN A 809 10.42 -45.46 29.79
CA ASN A 809 9.42 -46.02 28.89
C ASN A 809 8.76 -47.25 29.52
N ASN A 810 7.47 -47.41 29.29
CA ASN A 810 6.70 -48.58 29.72
C ASN A 810 6.30 -49.41 28.49
N VAL A 811 6.84 -50.61 28.37
CA VAL A 811 6.61 -51.54 27.26
C VAL A 811 5.97 -52.82 27.81
N SER A 812 4.68 -52.95 27.53
CA SER A 812 3.89 -54.12 27.91
C SER A 812 3.34 -54.78 26.66
N SER A 813 3.49 -56.11 26.56
CA SER A 813 2.87 -56.91 25.49
C SER A 813 1.62 -57.60 26.02
N PRO A 814 0.56 -57.75 25.21
CA PRO A 814 -0.46 -58.76 25.42
C PRO A 814 0.16 -60.17 25.32
N ALA A 815 -0.45 -61.16 25.96
CA ALA A 815 -0.06 -62.56 25.76
C ALA A 815 -0.27 -62.97 24.29
N HIS A 816 0.75 -63.51 23.64
CA HIS A 816 0.72 -63.87 22.21
C HIS A 816 1.49 -65.19 21.96
N PRO A 817 1.05 -66.05 21.00
CA PRO A 817 1.69 -67.34 20.72
C PRO A 817 3.05 -67.27 20.03
N ASN A 818 3.40 -66.14 19.40
CA ASN A 818 4.71 -65.91 18.77
C ASN A 818 5.61 -65.06 19.68
N ASN A 819 6.92 -65.35 19.68
CA ASN A 819 7.93 -64.70 20.51
C ASN A 819 8.07 -63.19 20.24
N LEU A 820 7.72 -62.33 21.20
CA LEU A 820 7.86 -60.86 21.15
C LEU A 820 8.92 -60.37 22.15
N ASP A 821 9.93 -59.62 21.69
CA ASP A 821 10.83 -58.90 22.63
C ASP A 821 10.35 -57.47 22.83
N GLY A 822 10.44 -56.95 24.05
CA GLY A 822 10.02 -55.57 24.32
C GLY A 822 10.91 -54.53 23.62
N ILE A 823 12.20 -54.52 23.92
CA ILE A 823 13.15 -53.52 23.43
C ILE A 823 14.35 -54.26 22.80
N ALA A 824 14.50 -54.14 21.47
CA ALA A 824 15.59 -54.77 20.72
C ALA A 824 16.68 -53.75 20.38
N LEU A 825 17.91 -54.04 20.82
CA LEU A 825 19.11 -53.22 20.59
C LEU A 825 20.13 -54.03 19.78
N THR A 826 20.45 -53.57 18.57
CA THR A 826 21.35 -54.30 17.66
C THR A 826 22.47 -53.41 17.11
N SER A 827 23.71 -53.75 17.46
CA SER A 827 24.91 -53.18 16.86
C SER A 827 25.34 -54.03 15.66
N SER A 828 25.22 -53.43 14.46
CA SER A 828 25.43 -54.05 13.15
C SER A 828 24.49 -55.22 12.81
N THR A 829 24.23 -55.36 11.51
CA THR A 829 23.56 -56.52 10.89
C THR A 829 24.48 -57.30 9.95
N THR A 830 25.72 -56.84 9.76
CA THR A 830 26.75 -57.43 8.89
C THR A 830 28.09 -57.54 9.64
N SER A 831 28.72 -58.71 9.61
CA SER A 831 30.03 -58.94 10.28
C SER A 831 31.14 -58.11 9.62
N GLY A 832 32.07 -57.56 10.42
CA GLY A 832 33.26 -56.84 9.96
C GLY A 832 33.08 -55.35 9.65
N GLN A 833 31.96 -54.74 10.07
CA GLN A 833 31.63 -53.33 9.80
C GLN A 833 31.82 -52.44 11.05
N GLY A 834 32.36 -51.22 10.87
CA GLY A 834 32.72 -50.27 11.94
C GLY A 834 31.56 -49.47 12.54
N ASN A 835 30.35 -50.03 12.56
CA ASN A 835 29.15 -49.40 13.10
C ASN A 835 29.19 -49.24 14.63
N PHE A 836 28.48 -48.23 15.14
CA PHE A 836 28.52 -47.87 16.56
C PHE A 836 27.11 -47.60 17.12
N LEU A 837 26.65 -48.43 18.06
CA LEU A 837 25.41 -48.18 18.82
C LEU A 837 25.75 -47.83 20.28
N CYS A 838 25.35 -46.65 20.73
CA CYS A 838 25.38 -46.26 22.15
C CYS A 838 23.98 -46.20 22.72
N VAL A 839 23.77 -46.81 23.89
CA VAL A 839 22.49 -46.75 24.59
C VAL A 839 22.69 -46.37 26.05
N LYS A 840 21.87 -45.44 26.54
CA LYS A 840 21.71 -45.09 27.96
C LYS A 840 20.32 -45.52 28.44
N PRO A 841 20.14 -46.77 28.89
CA PRO A 841 18.83 -47.28 29.29
C PRO A 841 18.61 -47.08 30.80
N ILE A 842 17.69 -46.19 31.21
CA ILE A 842 17.44 -45.93 32.65
C ILE A 842 15.94 -45.90 32.94
N GLY A 843 15.48 -46.64 33.95
CA GLY A 843 14.12 -46.57 34.47
C GLY A 843 13.04 -47.11 33.53
N ASN A 844 13.40 -47.84 32.48
CA ASN A 844 12.41 -48.45 31.59
C ASN A 844 11.83 -49.72 32.22
N THR A 845 10.55 -49.96 31.97
CA THR A 845 9.85 -51.18 32.34
C THR A 845 9.46 -51.91 31.07
N SER A 846 9.97 -53.12 30.88
CA SER A 846 9.69 -53.96 29.71
C SER A 846 9.49 -55.39 30.14
N VAL A 847 8.24 -55.87 30.15
CA VAL A 847 7.88 -57.19 30.67
C VAL A 847 7.53 -58.12 29.52
N ALA A 848 8.25 -59.25 29.43
CA ALA A 848 7.89 -60.32 28.51
C ALA A 848 6.78 -61.20 29.12
N PRO A 849 5.68 -61.48 28.40
CA PRO A 849 4.55 -62.24 28.95
C PRO A 849 4.84 -63.74 29.17
N ASN A 850 5.94 -64.29 28.64
CA ASN A 850 6.36 -65.69 28.86
C ASN A 850 7.90 -65.77 28.96
N PRO A 851 8.52 -66.03 30.14
CA PRO A 851 9.95 -65.78 30.37
C PRO A 851 10.97 -66.65 29.61
N ALA A 852 10.56 -67.47 28.63
CA ALA A 852 11.49 -68.13 27.70
C ALA A 852 10.79 -68.44 26.36
N PRO A 853 11.42 -68.21 25.19
CA PRO A 853 12.75 -67.63 24.95
C PRO A 853 12.79 -66.08 24.82
N ILE A 854 11.74 -65.36 25.24
CA ILE A 854 11.58 -63.90 25.05
C ILE A 854 12.00 -63.07 26.25
N SER A 855 12.35 -61.79 26.04
CA SER A 855 12.77 -60.88 27.10
C SER A 855 12.29 -59.44 26.91
N GLY A 856 12.32 -58.67 28.01
CA GLY A 856 12.07 -57.24 28.00
C GLY A 856 13.09 -56.46 27.17
N PHE A 857 14.35 -56.85 27.22
CA PHE A 857 15.45 -56.33 26.42
C PHE A 857 16.15 -57.46 25.68
N ARG A 858 16.38 -57.29 24.38
CA ARG A 858 17.22 -58.16 23.55
C ARG A 858 18.46 -57.40 23.10
N LEU A 859 19.63 -57.89 23.47
CA LEU A 859 20.92 -57.30 23.10
C LEU A 859 21.62 -58.16 22.06
N ARG A 860 22.04 -57.54 20.94
CA ARG A 860 22.79 -58.21 19.86
C ARG A 860 23.95 -57.33 19.41
N GLN A 861 25.14 -57.91 19.32
CA GLN A 861 26.33 -57.30 18.73
C GLN A 861 26.93 -58.29 17.72
N LEU A 862 27.28 -57.81 16.53
CA LEU A 862 28.02 -58.61 15.56
C LEU A 862 29.51 -58.28 15.59
N LEU A 863 30.33 -59.26 15.18
CA LEU A 863 31.79 -59.13 15.10
C LEU A 863 32.18 -57.91 14.27
N GLY A 864 33.12 -57.11 14.75
CA GLY A 864 33.61 -55.89 14.08
C GLY A 864 32.85 -54.60 14.43
N SER A 865 31.70 -54.68 15.11
CA SER A 865 30.90 -53.52 15.52
C SER A 865 31.09 -53.14 16.99
N THR A 866 30.79 -51.88 17.33
CA THR A 866 30.89 -51.35 18.70
C THR A 866 29.52 -51.16 19.32
N PHE A 867 29.30 -51.83 20.46
CA PHE A 867 28.14 -51.61 21.32
C PHE A 867 28.61 -50.90 22.61
N GLN A 868 28.16 -49.67 22.83
CA GLN A 868 28.46 -48.91 24.05
C GLN A 868 27.23 -48.84 24.97
N ILE A 869 27.44 -49.07 26.26
CA ILE A 869 26.39 -48.92 27.28
C ILE A 869 26.82 -47.82 28.25
N ASP A 870 26.03 -46.76 28.31
CA ASP A 870 26.20 -45.64 29.24
C ASP A 870 25.54 -45.97 30.59
N THR A 871 26.23 -46.82 31.36
CA THR A 871 25.89 -47.17 32.74
C THR A 871 27.17 -47.37 33.54
N ALA A 872 27.08 -47.40 34.87
CA ALA A 872 28.23 -47.68 35.75
C ALA A 872 28.85 -49.08 35.53
N ALA A 873 28.09 -50.04 34.96
CA ALA A 873 28.53 -51.41 34.73
C ALA A 873 28.05 -51.91 33.35
N PRO A 874 28.79 -51.68 32.25
CA PRO A 874 28.36 -52.00 30.89
C PRO A 874 28.28 -53.52 30.68
N SER A 875 27.11 -54.10 30.94
CA SER A 875 26.84 -55.53 30.86
C SER A 875 25.33 -55.78 30.75
N SER A 876 24.90 -56.99 30.42
CA SER A 876 23.48 -57.36 30.49
C SER A 876 22.91 -57.21 31.90
N ALA A 877 23.68 -57.57 32.93
CA ALA A 877 23.29 -57.39 34.33
C ALA A 877 23.16 -55.92 34.72
N GLY A 878 24.05 -55.06 34.21
CA GLY A 878 23.96 -53.61 34.39
C GLY A 878 22.69 -53.03 33.79
N VAL A 879 22.32 -53.44 32.57
CA VAL A 879 21.05 -53.05 31.93
C VAL A 879 19.84 -53.47 32.78
N THR A 880 19.83 -54.69 33.33
CA THR A 880 18.78 -55.14 34.25
C THR A 880 18.73 -54.26 35.51
N ALA A 881 19.87 -53.95 36.12
CA ALA A 881 19.96 -53.22 37.37
C ALA A 881 19.38 -51.80 37.29
N VAL A 882 19.57 -51.11 36.15
CA VAL A 882 19.06 -49.74 35.95
C VAL A 882 17.64 -49.70 35.33
N ASN A 883 17.04 -50.86 35.01
CA ASN A 883 15.69 -50.97 34.42
C ASN A 883 14.85 -52.00 35.21
N ASN A 884 14.51 -51.64 36.46
CA ASN A 884 13.80 -52.53 37.39
C ASN A 884 12.47 -53.05 36.79
N GLY A 885 12.23 -54.36 36.93
CA GLY A 885 11.08 -55.05 36.35
C GLY A 885 11.25 -55.50 34.90
N SER A 886 12.43 -55.31 34.29
CA SER A 886 12.72 -55.79 32.92
C SER A 886 13.63 -57.02 32.91
N THR A 887 13.41 -57.94 31.96
CA THR A 887 14.31 -59.09 31.71
C THR A 887 15.25 -58.80 30.55
N VAL A 888 16.47 -59.35 30.56
CA VAL A 888 17.49 -59.14 29.50
C VAL A 888 17.94 -60.48 28.93
N ARG A 889 18.01 -60.59 27.60
CA ARG A 889 18.62 -61.74 26.90
C ARG A 889 19.67 -61.31 25.89
N LEU A 890 20.66 -62.18 25.70
CA LEU A 890 21.72 -62.01 24.71
C LEU A 890 21.40 -62.84 23.47
N SER A 891 21.69 -62.29 22.29
CA SER A 891 21.52 -62.96 21.00
C SER A 891 22.87 -63.03 20.27
N GLY A 892 23.75 -63.93 20.72
CA GLY A 892 25.10 -64.12 20.17
C GLY A 892 26.19 -63.51 21.05
N THR A 893 27.39 -63.33 20.48
CA THR A 893 28.54 -62.72 21.18
C THR A 893 28.21 -61.28 21.59
N PHE A 894 28.56 -60.92 22.82
CA PHE A 894 28.27 -59.61 23.37
C PHE A 894 29.43 -59.13 24.24
N ALA A 895 30.09 -58.06 23.81
CA ALA A 895 31.24 -57.44 24.45
C ALA A 895 31.06 -55.91 24.41
N PRO A 896 30.17 -55.37 25.26
CA PRO A 896 29.91 -53.93 25.30
C PRO A 896 31.09 -53.18 25.94
N VAL A 897 31.22 -51.90 25.58
CA VAL A 897 32.21 -50.98 26.18
C VAL A 897 31.52 -49.90 27.03
N ALA A 898 32.25 -49.35 28.00
CA ALA A 898 31.82 -48.18 28.76
C ALA A 898 31.96 -46.90 27.93
N GLY A 899 31.08 -45.91 28.15
CA GLY A 899 31.24 -44.56 27.64
C GLY A 899 29.94 -43.76 27.72
N THR A 900 29.97 -42.49 27.31
CA THR A 900 28.81 -41.58 27.38
C THR A 900 28.09 -41.48 26.04
N CYS A 901 26.77 -41.67 26.06
CA CYS A 901 25.94 -41.42 24.87
C CYS A 901 25.65 -39.94 24.70
N GLN A 902 25.58 -39.48 23.45
CA GLN A 902 25.29 -38.10 23.13
C GLN A 902 23.78 -37.86 23.04
N ALA A 903 23.27 -36.89 23.81
CA ALA A 903 21.87 -36.47 23.72
C ALA A 903 21.60 -35.67 22.42
N PRO A 904 20.34 -35.62 21.95
CA PRO A 904 19.96 -34.67 20.92
C PRO A 904 20.12 -33.22 21.44
N ASN A 905 20.50 -32.30 20.55
CA ASN A 905 20.61 -30.87 20.87
C ASN A 905 19.22 -30.25 21.00
#